data_AF-A0A938I378-F1
#
_entry.id   AF-A0A938I378-F1
#
_cell.length_a   1.000
_cell.length_b   1.000
_cell.length_c   1.000
_cell.angle_alpha   90.00
_cell.angle_beta   90.00
_cell.angle_gamma   90.00
#
_symmetry.space_group_name_H-M   'P 1'
#
loop_
_entity.id
_entity.type
_entity.pdbx_description
1 polymer ?
#
loop_
_entity_poly.entity_id
_entity_poly.type
_entity_poly.pdbx_seq_one_letter_code
_entity_poly.pdbx_strand_id
1 'polypeptide(L)'
;MVSLVCGKHERLWESLRTRGFARVRINGKTFRLEDVPKIDRKSKHLIEVVVDRVTASHSRSRLASSVEQAFDLGRGFIRVAHVDENVSEVHWRVDNYSLHFACQQCGRGFEQLTPHNFSFNSPLGWCPSCEGLGVQQGTDLASLINEPKKSLADGAVTAWPEVASSPLFRAMLTALAQQFGIPLDVPFERLDPRHKRLVLHGTGERWVEMTGLQTPNFSFQYKGLYPAIEEAGRASHSYRHRLFGMTGEVACSVCDGSRLRDDSANVRLRGFTLPQLCELPLDEALKFLKTLQLTGSDKKIAGDLLTEATHRLSFLVDVGLNYLSLARTLPTLSGGECQRIRLAGQIGRALTGVMYVLDEPTIGLHPRDNGRLLTALKKLRDLGNTLILVEHDREVLGAADRLYDFGPGAGRLGGTVTAEGSPKQLGREENSLTGQFLSGRREIPIPMTRRMQRDGGRKSQRKEEQSRIRKRSKSASPSDSHALTPSHTKGWLEVVGARHRNLRNVHLRIPLGTLTVVTGVSGSGKSSLIQETLAKAVARKLHRLNETPGPHDELRGLQHIDKLILVDQQPIGNTPKSNPGTFTGVFDEIRELFAQLPESKVRGWRAGRFSFNRAGGRCELCEGNGQKLIEMHFLPDVWIECDQCRGKRYNAETLTARYRGQSIADVLEMPIGQALELFENIPRIRGPLATLCAVGLDYLTLGQSAPTLSGGEAQRVKLAAELARPQTGKTLYILDEPTTGLHFDDIDKLLKVLNSLVEKGNTVVVIEHNLDVIKTADWLIDLGPEAGDGGGWIIAEGTPEDVVAQFSGQRSTADGRETLSQNSHTAAALAPILATGTRGERAVFDADGVRKKRAGDVTLAELGRDAKMPWQVNGRKWHLVERVALNNKPCRWESAALERVIEFLESVPEATPARKVATAPDSKLAFLPSKLRGKVTTGAALKLQQDDRGPAALLDPNARLSTIWEERSVVEVVGPDASRGWFLHAMTGDEWLLTLKFRVPENTFQQKSLVAALQLKPVDDIREIEAYGRADRVRVKDASGSWQEVTITVHRLREIDSPAFWKFLDDAKRAFLVKAARKRKLPR
;
A
#
# COMPACT_ATOMS: atom_id res chain seq x y z
N MET A 1 12.59 59.22 -16.30
CA MET A 1 13.37 58.32 -17.18
C MET A 1 12.49 57.90 -18.36
N VAL A 2 13.00 57.88 -19.60
CA VAL A 2 12.28 57.25 -20.73
C VAL A 2 13.24 56.31 -21.47
N SER A 3 13.08 55.01 -21.26
CA SER A 3 13.80 53.98 -22.02
C SER A 3 13.11 53.74 -23.36
N LEU A 4 13.45 54.56 -24.37
CA LEU A 4 13.02 54.34 -25.75
C LEU A 4 13.94 53.32 -26.44
N VAL A 5 13.52 52.06 -26.49
CA VAL A 5 13.99 51.13 -27.53
C VAL A 5 13.21 51.47 -28.81
N CYS A 6 13.70 52.45 -29.57
CA CYS A 6 13.11 52.83 -30.85
C CYS A 6 14.17 53.35 -31.82
N GLY A 7 14.18 52.83 -33.05
CA GLY A 7 15.32 52.90 -33.98
C GLY A 7 15.67 54.26 -34.63
N LYS A 8 15.23 55.40 -34.08
CA LYS A 8 15.55 56.76 -34.60
C LYS A 8 15.72 57.79 -33.48
N HIS A 9 16.93 57.88 -32.92
CA HIS A 9 17.27 58.84 -31.85
C HIS A 9 17.19 60.32 -32.26
N GLU A 10 17.32 60.65 -33.55
CA GLU A 10 17.29 62.04 -34.06
C GLU A 10 16.02 62.81 -33.66
N ARG A 11 14.84 62.17 -33.74
CA ARG A 11 13.56 62.77 -33.32
C ARG A 11 13.47 63.07 -31.82
N LEU A 12 14.21 62.33 -30.99
CA LEU A 12 14.25 62.57 -29.54
C LEU A 12 15.01 63.87 -29.23
N TRP A 13 16.14 64.11 -29.90
CA TRP A 13 16.91 65.34 -29.73
C TRP A 13 16.15 66.58 -30.17
N GLU A 14 15.49 66.51 -31.31
CA GLU A 14 14.62 67.57 -31.83
C GLU A 14 13.48 67.87 -30.83
N SER A 15 12.77 66.84 -30.36
CA SER A 15 11.70 67.00 -29.37
C SER A 15 12.16 67.60 -28.03
N LEU A 16 13.36 67.26 -27.56
CA LEU A 16 13.92 67.83 -26.34
C LEU A 16 14.34 69.31 -26.51
N ARG A 17 14.86 69.68 -27.68
CA ARG A 17 15.18 71.08 -28.03
C ARG A 17 13.91 71.94 -28.11
N THR A 18 12.84 71.46 -28.78
CA THR A 18 11.55 72.18 -28.87
C THR A 18 10.91 72.40 -27.49
N ARG A 19 11.21 71.52 -26.51
CA ARG A 19 10.75 71.64 -25.12
C ARG A 19 11.67 72.49 -24.22
N GLY A 20 12.70 73.12 -24.79
CA GLY A 20 13.59 74.05 -24.07
C GLY A 20 14.69 73.40 -23.22
N PHE A 21 14.93 72.09 -23.33
CA PHE A 21 16.02 71.45 -22.60
C PHE A 21 17.37 71.73 -23.29
N ALA A 22 18.41 72.04 -22.51
CA ALA A 22 19.74 72.38 -23.01
C ALA A 22 20.79 71.26 -22.85
N ARG A 23 20.56 70.28 -21.96
CA ARG A 23 21.56 69.27 -21.57
C ARG A 23 20.95 67.87 -21.43
N VAL A 24 21.74 66.88 -21.81
CA VAL A 24 21.43 65.45 -21.64
C VAL A 24 22.65 64.72 -21.09
N ARG A 25 22.43 63.77 -20.19
CA ARG A 25 23.44 62.88 -19.64
C ARG A 25 23.28 61.50 -20.30
N ILE A 26 24.34 61.00 -20.94
CA ILE A 26 24.33 59.75 -21.70
C ILE A 26 25.39 58.83 -21.09
N ASN A 27 24.99 57.63 -20.68
CA ASN A 27 25.85 56.66 -19.99
C ASN A 27 26.70 57.30 -18.85
N GLY A 28 26.09 58.21 -18.08
CA GLY A 28 26.75 58.88 -16.95
C GLY A 28 27.55 60.15 -17.28
N LYS A 29 27.65 60.59 -18.55
CA LYS A 29 28.37 61.83 -18.93
C LYS A 29 27.44 62.88 -19.52
N THR A 30 27.55 64.14 -19.09
CA THR A 30 26.71 65.24 -19.60
C THR A 30 27.24 65.82 -20.90
N PHE A 31 26.34 66.00 -21.87
CA PHE A 31 26.54 66.69 -23.14
C PHE A 31 25.54 67.84 -23.27
N ARG A 32 25.91 68.89 -24.03
CA ARG A 32 24.93 69.87 -24.52
C ARG A 32 24.08 69.19 -25.60
N LEU A 33 22.81 69.58 -25.71
CA LEU A 33 21.92 69.02 -26.73
C LEU A 33 22.32 69.37 -28.18
N GLU A 34 23.23 70.34 -28.35
CA GLU A 34 23.91 70.70 -29.61
C GLU A 34 25.04 69.71 -29.95
N ASP A 35 25.83 69.29 -28.95
CA ASP A 35 27.09 68.54 -29.07
C ASP A 35 26.96 67.05 -28.71
N VAL A 36 25.82 66.43 -29.01
CA VAL A 36 25.56 65.03 -28.65
C VAL A 36 26.36 64.08 -29.57
N PRO A 37 27.20 63.17 -29.04
CA PRO A 37 27.95 62.23 -29.86
C PRO A 37 27.02 61.25 -30.59
N LYS A 38 27.46 60.74 -31.76
CA LYS A 38 26.73 59.69 -32.49
C LYS A 38 26.66 58.42 -31.63
N ILE A 39 25.44 58.08 -31.22
CA ILE A 39 25.12 56.89 -30.41
C ILE A 39 25.08 55.64 -31.31
N ASP A 40 25.67 54.53 -30.85
CA ASP A 40 25.58 53.25 -31.56
C ASP A 40 24.17 52.68 -31.49
N ARG A 41 23.58 52.38 -32.65
CA ARG A 41 22.22 51.83 -32.77
C ARG A 41 22.15 50.34 -32.39
N LYS A 42 23.28 49.63 -32.27
CA LYS A 42 23.34 48.22 -31.86
C LYS A 42 23.50 48.03 -30.33
N SER A 43 23.95 49.07 -29.64
CA SER A 43 24.21 49.05 -28.20
C SER A 43 23.04 49.66 -27.40
N LYS A 44 22.87 49.21 -26.15
CA LYS A 44 21.91 49.85 -25.22
C LYS A 44 22.56 51.07 -24.58
N HIS A 45 21.92 52.22 -24.71
CA HIS A 45 22.38 53.48 -24.13
C HIS A 45 21.36 54.05 -23.13
N LEU A 46 21.86 54.48 -21.98
CA LEU A 46 21.09 55.18 -20.96
C LEU A 46 21.10 56.68 -21.29
N ILE A 47 19.91 57.26 -21.47
CA ILE A 47 19.71 58.67 -21.82
C ILE A 47 18.87 59.35 -20.74
N GLU A 48 19.42 60.40 -20.14
CA GLU A 48 18.88 61.08 -18.96
C GLU A 48 18.80 62.59 -19.24
N VAL A 49 17.61 63.18 -19.23
CA VAL A 49 17.45 64.63 -19.44
C VAL A 49 17.79 65.36 -18.14
N VAL A 50 18.65 66.39 -18.23
CA VAL A 50 19.00 67.21 -17.06
C VAL A 50 17.95 68.31 -16.92
N VAL A 51 17.03 68.13 -15.97
CA VAL A 51 15.87 69.02 -15.76
C VAL A 51 16.25 70.30 -15.04
N ASP A 52 16.95 70.22 -13.91
CA ASP A 52 17.48 71.36 -13.15
C ASP A 52 18.83 70.99 -12.51
N ARG A 53 19.56 71.99 -12.02
CA ARG A 53 20.74 71.84 -11.16
C ARG A 53 20.52 72.67 -9.91
N VAL A 54 20.36 71.99 -8.77
CA VAL A 54 19.91 72.60 -7.51
C VAL A 54 20.90 72.33 -6.39
N THR A 55 21.16 73.35 -5.55
CA THR A 55 21.82 73.17 -4.25
C THR A 55 20.76 73.03 -3.14
N ALA A 56 21.14 72.42 -2.02
CA ALA A 56 20.27 72.26 -0.84
C ALA A 56 19.84 73.60 -0.18
N SER A 57 20.41 74.73 -0.61
CA SER A 57 20.11 76.08 -0.12
C SER A 57 18.98 76.80 -0.89
N HIS A 58 18.35 76.15 -1.88
CA HIS A 58 17.22 76.75 -2.62
C HIS A 58 15.87 76.62 -1.89
N SER A 59 14.90 77.44 -2.30
CA SER A 59 13.54 77.40 -1.76
C SER A 59 12.83 76.09 -2.07
N ARG A 60 12.02 75.61 -1.11
CA ARG A 60 11.22 74.38 -1.24
C ARG A 60 10.29 74.40 -2.47
N SER A 61 9.79 75.57 -2.86
CA SER A 61 8.95 75.75 -4.05
C SER A 61 9.68 75.44 -5.36
N ARG A 62 10.95 75.86 -5.50
CA ARG A 62 11.76 75.51 -6.68
C ARG A 62 12.05 74.01 -6.72
N LEU A 63 12.47 73.45 -5.59
CA LEU A 63 12.75 72.00 -5.50
C LEU A 63 11.51 71.15 -5.85
N ALA A 64 10.32 71.52 -5.36
CA ALA A 64 9.07 70.85 -5.70
C ALA A 64 8.78 70.89 -7.21
N SER A 65 8.83 72.08 -7.82
CA SER A 65 8.56 72.26 -9.25
C SER A 65 9.53 71.47 -10.15
N SER A 66 10.83 71.48 -9.82
CA SER A 66 11.84 70.72 -10.57
C SER A 66 11.68 69.20 -10.39
N VAL A 67 11.19 68.73 -9.23
CA VAL A 67 10.88 67.31 -8.98
C VAL A 67 9.61 66.87 -9.71
N GLU A 68 8.54 67.67 -9.69
CA GLU A 68 7.29 67.41 -10.43
C GLU A 68 7.57 67.33 -11.94
N GLN A 69 8.25 68.33 -12.51
CA GLN A 69 8.61 68.33 -13.94
C GLN A 69 9.48 67.12 -14.32
N ALA A 70 10.38 66.68 -13.44
CA ALA A 70 11.21 65.51 -13.67
C ALA A 70 10.45 64.19 -13.53
N PHE A 71 9.44 64.11 -12.65
CA PHE A 71 8.53 62.97 -12.59
C PHE A 71 7.64 62.91 -13.83
N ASP A 72 7.08 64.02 -14.31
CA ASP A 72 6.22 64.06 -15.51
C ASP A 72 6.99 63.67 -16.78
N LEU A 73 8.11 64.37 -17.06
CA LEU A 73 9.00 64.03 -18.17
C LEU A 73 9.52 62.59 -18.04
N GLY A 74 9.61 62.10 -16.80
CA GLY A 74 10.10 60.79 -16.45
C GLY A 74 9.05 59.69 -16.26
N ARG A 75 7.77 59.94 -16.52
CA ARG A 75 6.64 59.00 -16.31
C ARG A 75 6.61 58.35 -14.92
N GLY A 76 6.89 59.13 -13.89
CA GLY A 76 6.97 58.67 -12.49
C GLY A 76 8.34 58.12 -12.08
N PHE A 77 9.43 58.49 -12.79
CA PHE A 77 10.81 58.16 -12.41
C PHE A 77 11.77 59.34 -12.53
N ILE A 78 12.41 59.73 -11.43
CA ILE A 78 13.46 60.76 -11.34
C ILE A 78 14.80 60.12 -10.93
N ARG A 79 15.90 60.71 -11.38
CA ARG A 79 17.27 60.38 -10.97
C ARG A 79 17.95 61.64 -10.45
N VAL A 80 18.58 61.53 -9.28
CA VAL A 80 19.30 62.63 -8.63
C VAL A 80 20.78 62.26 -8.60
N ALA A 81 21.57 62.88 -9.47
CA ALA A 81 23.02 62.71 -9.50
C ALA A 81 23.67 63.73 -8.56
N HIS A 82 24.38 63.25 -7.54
CA HIS A 82 25.15 64.08 -6.62
C HIS A 82 26.48 64.47 -7.28
N VAL A 83 26.74 65.76 -7.38
CA VAL A 83 27.97 66.30 -7.96
C VAL A 83 29.12 66.13 -6.97
N ASP A 84 30.16 65.41 -7.37
CA ASP A 84 31.45 65.34 -6.66
C ASP A 84 32.55 65.75 -7.65
N GLU A 85 33.33 66.76 -7.29
CA GLU A 85 34.40 67.31 -8.15
C GLU A 85 35.67 66.45 -8.12
N ASN A 86 35.82 65.57 -7.12
CA ASN A 86 36.97 64.67 -6.98
C ASN A 86 36.79 63.35 -7.77
N VAL A 87 35.58 63.11 -8.27
CA VAL A 87 35.19 61.85 -8.91
C VAL A 87 34.69 62.11 -10.33
N SER A 88 35.17 61.32 -11.28
CA SER A 88 34.73 61.41 -12.68
C SER A 88 33.21 61.32 -12.80
N GLU A 89 32.60 62.18 -13.61
CA GLU A 89 31.14 62.34 -13.71
C GLU A 89 30.35 61.02 -13.87
N VAL A 90 30.94 60.06 -14.60
CA VAL A 90 30.39 58.72 -14.86
C VAL A 90 30.16 57.91 -13.57
N HIS A 91 30.95 58.19 -12.53
CA HIS A 91 30.93 57.53 -11.22
C HIS A 91 30.27 58.37 -10.12
N TRP A 92 29.66 59.51 -10.45
CA TRP A 92 28.83 60.25 -9.50
C TRP A 92 27.74 59.36 -8.90
N ARG A 93 27.49 59.50 -7.59
CA ARG A 93 26.40 58.80 -6.92
C ARG A 93 25.06 59.25 -7.51
N VAL A 94 24.24 58.29 -7.94
CA VAL A 94 22.88 58.56 -8.46
C VAL A 94 21.85 57.86 -7.57
N ASP A 95 21.00 58.64 -6.91
CA ASP A 95 19.83 58.12 -6.20
C ASP A 95 18.61 58.10 -7.16
N ASN A 96 17.82 57.02 -7.13
CA ASN A 96 16.63 56.85 -7.97
C ASN A 96 15.35 56.93 -7.13
N TYR A 97 14.34 57.68 -7.59
CA TYR A 97 13.03 57.74 -6.96
C TYR A 97 11.92 57.46 -7.97
N SER A 98 10.82 56.85 -7.50
CA SER A 98 9.64 56.56 -8.31
C SER A 98 8.34 56.89 -7.58
N LEU A 99 7.31 57.25 -8.33
CA LEU A 99 5.92 57.35 -7.86
C LEU A 99 5.19 56.00 -7.91
N HIS A 100 5.76 55.02 -8.61
CA HIS A 100 5.26 53.64 -8.65
C HIS A 100 5.96 52.80 -7.57
N PHE A 101 5.34 51.71 -7.13
CA PHE A 101 6.03 50.71 -6.33
C PHE A 101 7.15 50.08 -7.18
N ALA A 102 8.39 50.55 -7.04
CA ALA A 102 9.50 50.09 -7.88
C ALA A 102 10.83 50.06 -7.10
N CYS A 103 11.67 49.07 -7.41
CA CYS A 103 12.99 48.95 -6.80
C CYS A 103 13.90 50.09 -7.24
N GLN A 104 14.43 50.86 -6.28
CA GLN A 104 15.33 51.99 -6.54
C GLN A 104 16.69 51.57 -7.14
N GLN A 105 17.07 50.30 -7.07
CA GLN A 105 18.33 49.81 -7.67
C GLN A 105 18.14 49.28 -9.10
N CYS A 106 17.19 48.37 -9.31
CA CYS A 106 17.02 47.68 -10.60
C CYS A 106 15.83 48.16 -11.44
N GLY A 107 14.97 49.04 -10.92
CA GLY A 107 13.80 49.56 -11.62
C GLY A 107 12.65 48.57 -11.82
N ARG A 108 12.72 47.36 -11.25
CA ARG A 108 11.61 46.39 -11.26
C ARG A 108 10.40 47.00 -10.56
N GLY A 109 9.28 47.08 -11.28
CA GLY A 109 7.98 47.45 -10.73
C GLY A 109 7.33 46.30 -9.96
N PHE A 110 6.50 46.67 -9.00
CA PHE A 110 5.68 45.81 -8.17
C PHE A 110 4.24 46.32 -8.20
N GLU A 111 3.29 45.44 -7.91
CA GLU A 111 1.89 45.81 -7.69
C GLU A 111 1.63 46.11 -6.20
N GLN A 112 0.46 46.66 -5.89
CA GLN A 112 0.04 46.84 -4.50
C GLN A 112 -0.24 45.47 -3.86
N LEU A 113 0.48 45.16 -2.79
CA LEU A 113 0.32 43.89 -2.08
C LEU A 113 -0.95 43.88 -1.22
N THR A 114 -1.75 42.83 -1.39
CA THR A 114 -2.98 42.54 -0.65
C THR A 114 -2.83 41.22 0.13
N PRO A 115 -3.73 40.88 1.07
CA PRO A 115 -3.70 39.59 1.76
C PRO A 115 -3.69 38.37 0.82
N HIS A 116 -4.28 38.48 -0.38
CA HIS A 116 -4.27 37.40 -1.37
C HIS A 116 -2.87 37.12 -1.95
N ASN A 117 -2.00 38.12 -2.02
CA ASN A 117 -0.61 37.95 -2.44
C ASN A 117 0.22 37.10 -1.45
N PHE A 118 -0.23 37.00 -0.19
CA PHE A 118 0.39 36.16 0.84
C PHE A 118 -0.25 34.77 0.96
N SER A 119 -1.22 34.44 0.11
CA SER A 119 -1.90 33.14 0.09
C SER A 119 -1.39 32.26 -1.04
N PHE A 120 -0.81 31.11 -0.69
CA PHE A 120 -0.44 30.07 -1.66
C PHE A 120 -1.65 29.36 -2.29
N ASN A 121 -2.87 29.58 -1.77
CA ASN A 121 -4.12 29.11 -2.36
C ASN A 121 -4.74 30.13 -3.34
N SER A 122 -4.08 31.27 -3.59
CA SER A 122 -4.54 32.29 -4.53
C SER A 122 -3.57 32.41 -5.71
N PRO A 123 -4.07 32.51 -6.96
CA PRO A 123 -3.20 32.71 -8.12
C PRO A 123 -2.43 34.04 -8.09
N LEU A 124 -2.84 34.99 -7.24
CA LEU A 124 -2.12 36.24 -7.00
C LEU A 124 -0.90 36.09 -6.09
N GLY A 125 -0.86 35.05 -5.24
CA GLY A 125 0.19 34.86 -4.23
C GLY A 125 1.08 33.64 -4.45
N TRP A 126 0.59 32.62 -5.15
CA TRP A 126 1.29 31.36 -5.30
C TRP A 126 2.56 31.42 -6.16
N CYS A 127 3.48 30.47 -5.96
CA CYS A 127 4.61 30.28 -6.87
C CYS A 127 4.10 29.73 -8.21
N PRO A 128 4.42 30.37 -9.36
CA PRO A 128 3.93 29.94 -10.68
C PRO A 128 4.56 28.63 -11.18
N SER A 129 5.63 28.14 -10.54
CA SER A 129 6.30 26.89 -10.95
C SER A 129 5.72 25.63 -10.29
N CYS A 130 5.00 25.78 -9.18
CA CYS A 130 4.43 24.66 -8.42
C CYS A 130 2.97 24.91 -7.99
N GLU A 131 2.34 25.97 -8.51
CA GLU A 131 0.94 26.34 -8.24
C GLU A 131 0.60 26.31 -6.73
N GLY A 132 1.51 26.85 -5.91
CA GLY A 132 1.32 26.93 -4.45
C GLY A 132 1.59 25.65 -3.65
N LEU A 133 1.92 24.52 -4.29
CA LEU A 133 2.24 23.27 -3.59
C LEU A 133 3.53 23.36 -2.77
N GLY A 134 4.51 24.13 -3.24
CA GLY A 134 5.86 24.25 -2.65
C GLY A 134 6.78 23.07 -2.93
N VAL A 135 6.22 21.93 -3.32
CA VAL A 135 6.93 20.75 -3.79
C VAL A 135 6.79 20.59 -5.30
N GLN A 136 7.71 19.83 -5.90
CA GLN A 136 7.63 19.35 -7.27
C GLN A 136 8.03 17.88 -7.32
N GLN A 137 7.49 17.14 -8.29
CA GLN A 137 7.96 15.79 -8.60
C GLN A 137 9.35 15.90 -9.24
N GLY A 138 10.38 15.59 -8.46
CA GLY A 138 11.78 15.67 -8.85
C GLY A 138 12.52 14.39 -8.47
N THR A 139 13.73 14.22 -8.99
CA THR A 139 14.51 13.01 -8.74
C THR A 139 15.35 13.16 -7.47
N ASP A 140 15.22 12.24 -6.51
CA ASP A 140 15.99 12.28 -5.27
C ASP A 140 17.40 11.68 -5.48
N LEU A 141 18.43 12.47 -5.14
CA LEU A 141 19.82 12.05 -5.17
C LEU A 141 20.08 10.80 -4.31
N ALA A 142 19.42 10.65 -3.16
CA ALA A 142 19.56 9.50 -2.27
C ALA A 142 18.89 8.22 -2.83
N SER A 143 17.88 8.36 -3.70
CA SER A 143 17.37 7.24 -4.48
C SER A 143 18.32 6.83 -5.60
N LEU A 144 18.93 7.80 -6.28
CA LEU A 144 19.87 7.55 -7.38
C LEU A 144 21.19 6.93 -6.92
N ILE A 145 21.82 7.50 -5.90
CA ILE A 145 23.14 7.10 -5.43
C ILE A 145 22.99 6.31 -4.13
N ASN A 146 22.60 5.04 -4.28
CA ASN A 146 22.30 4.15 -3.15
C ASN A 146 23.55 3.80 -2.31
N GLU A 147 24.74 3.84 -2.92
CA GLU A 147 26.01 3.55 -2.26
C GLU A 147 27.08 4.61 -2.64
N PRO A 148 27.06 5.80 -2.02
CA PRO A 148 27.97 6.90 -2.38
C PRO A 148 29.45 6.62 -2.07
N LYS A 149 29.72 5.55 -1.29
CA LYS A 149 31.05 5.01 -1.00
C LYS A 149 31.61 4.13 -2.13
N LYS A 150 30.77 3.68 -3.08
CA LYS A 150 31.21 2.98 -4.30
C LYS A 150 31.66 3.99 -5.37
N SER A 151 32.48 3.51 -6.29
CA SER A 151 32.89 4.28 -7.47
C SER A 151 31.83 4.23 -8.58
N LEU A 152 31.98 5.05 -9.62
CA LEU A 152 31.10 5.00 -10.80
C LEU A 152 31.24 3.67 -11.56
N ALA A 153 32.43 3.08 -11.57
CA ALA A 153 32.70 1.77 -12.16
C ALA A 153 32.10 0.60 -11.34
N ASP A 154 32.08 0.72 -10.01
CA ASP A 154 31.52 -0.29 -9.09
C ASP A 154 29.99 -0.21 -8.92
N GLY A 155 29.32 0.64 -9.72
CA GLY A 155 27.86 0.75 -9.72
C GLY A 155 27.27 1.64 -8.63
N ALA A 156 27.91 2.77 -8.29
CA ALA A 156 27.33 3.76 -7.37
C ALA A 156 25.97 4.34 -7.80
N VAL A 157 25.66 4.30 -9.10
CA VAL A 157 24.43 4.87 -9.69
C VAL A 157 23.40 3.77 -9.95
N THR A 158 22.31 3.80 -9.20
CA THR A 158 21.21 2.79 -9.24
C THR A 158 20.41 2.81 -10.55
N ALA A 159 20.32 3.97 -11.20
CA ALA A 159 19.56 4.15 -12.44
C ALA A 159 20.31 3.69 -13.71
N TRP A 160 21.57 3.27 -13.57
CA TRP A 160 22.39 2.78 -14.68
C TRP A 160 22.30 1.25 -14.82
N PRO A 161 22.54 0.70 -16.03
CA PRO A 161 22.87 -0.71 -16.19
C PRO A 161 24.10 -1.06 -15.35
N GLU A 162 24.16 -2.29 -14.85
CA GLU A 162 25.33 -2.78 -14.12
C GLU A 162 26.57 -2.73 -15.03
N VAL A 163 27.55 -1.92 -14.64
CA VAL A 163 28.70 -1.54 -15.48
C VAL A 163 29.59 -2.75 -15.80
N ALA A 164 29.63 -3.74 -14.92
CA ALA A 164 30.37 -4.98 -15.13
C ALA A 164 29.75 -5.89 -16.21
N SER A 165 28.41 -5.93 -16.33
CA SER A 165 27.68 -6.83 -17.23
C SER A 165 27.25 -6.18 -18.55
N SER A 166 27.44 -4.87 -18.73
CA SER A 166 27.15 -4.14 -19.97
C SER A 166 28.41 -3.53 -20.63
N PRO A 167 29.04 -4.24 -21.59
CA PRO A 167 30.25 -3.77 -22.27
C PRO A 167 30.08 -2.43 -22.99
N LEU A 168 28.92 -2.22 -23.65
CA LEU A 168 28.60 -0.98 -24.34
C LEU A 168 28.49 0.20 -23.35
N PHE A 169 27.78 0.01 -22.24
CA PHE A 169 27.61 1.07 -21.24
C PHE A 169 28.93 1.42 -20.55
N ARG A 170 29.77 0.41 -20.25
CA ARG A 170 31.12 0.62 -19.74
C ARG A 170 31.99 1.43 -20.71
N ALA A 171 31.90 1.17 -22.01
CA ALA A 171 32.60 1.93 -23.03
C ALA A 171 32.09 3.39 -23.11
N MET A 172 30.76 3.61 -23.07
CA MET A 172 30.17 4.97 -23.00
C MET A 172 30.66 5.75 -21.78
N LEU A 173 30.63 5.12 -20.60
CA LEU A 173 31.10 5.72 -19.35
C LEU A 173 32.60 6.04 -19.38
N THR A 174 33.40 5.19 -20.02
CA THR A 174 34.85 5.41 -20.20
C THR A 174 35.13 6.58 -21.13
N ALA A 175 34.41 6.72 -22.25
CA ALA A 175 34.55 7.87 -23.15
C ALA A 175 34.13 9.19 -22.49
N LEU A 176 33.01 9.19 -21.76
CA LEU A 176 32.56 10.34 -20.96
C LEU A 176 33.61 10.74 -19.92
N ALA A 177 34.22 9.77 -19.25
CA ALA A 177 35.28 9.97 -18.27
C ALA A 177 36.55 10.56 -18.87
N GLN A 178 37.03 10.01 -20.00
CA GLN A 178 38.22 10.50 -20.70
C GLN A 178 38.06 11.94 -21.19
N GLN A 179 36.90 12.28 -21.77
CA GLN A 179 36.66 13.61 -22.34
C GLN A 179 36.45 14.71 -21.29
N PHE A 180 35.90 14.38 -20.11
CA PHE A 180 35.60 15.36 -19.05
C PHE A 180 36.43 15.20 -17.77
N GLY A 181 37.42 14.29 -17.75
CA GLY A 181 38.32 14.09 -16.61
C GLY A 181 37.68 13.45 -15.37
N ILE A 182 36.57 12.70 -15.54
CA ILE A 182 35.86 12.08 -14.41
C ILE A 182 36.61 10.83 -13.96
N PRO A 183 37.12 10.74 -12.71
CA PRO A 183 37.68 9.49 -12.20
C PRO A 183 36.54 8.50 -11.94
N LEU A 184 36.66 7.28 -12.50
CA LEU A 184 35.60 6.26 -12.45
C LEU A 184 35.70 5.34 -11.24
N ASP A 185 36.90 5.24 -10.68
CA ASP A 185 37.40 4.38 -9.61
C ASP A 185 37.43 5.08 -8.24
N VAL A 186 37.13 6.38 -8.20
CA VAL A 186 36.98 7.17 -6.96
C VAL A 186 35.54 7.06 -6.44
N PRO A 187 35.31 6.86 -5.12
CA PRO A 187 33.98 6.89 -4.51
C PRO A 187 33.17 8.14 -4.87
N PHE A 188 31.88 7.99 -5.19
CA PHE A 188 31.01 9.09 -5.62
C PHE A 188 31.01 10.28 -4.64
N GLU A 189 31.00 10.00 -3.33
CA GLU A 189 31.09 11.02 -2.27
C GLU A 189 32.34 11.91 -2.38
N ARG A 190 33.45 11.38 -2.91
CA ARG A 190 34.76 12.03 -3.04
C ARG A 190 34.99 12.69 -4.40
N LEU A 191 34.05 12.54 -5.34
CA LEU A 191 34.11 13.25 -6.62
C LEU A 191 34.00 14.77 -6.40
N ASP A 192 34.76 15.52 -7.19
CA ASP A 192 34.68 16.99 -7.24
C ASP A 192 33.24 17.44 -7.58
N PRO A 193 32.75 18.56 -7.00
CA PRO A 193 31.43 19.11 -7.32
C PRO A 193 31.15 19.32 -8.81
N ARG A 194 32.16 19.62 -9.63
CA ARG A 194 32.05 19.75 -11.09
C ARG A 194 31.74 18.40 -11.74
N HIS A 195 32.42 17.33 -11.33
CA HIS A 195 32.18 15.97 -11.82
C HIS A 195 30.80 15.47 -11.38
N LYS A 196 30.42 15.67 -10.12
CA LYS A 196 29.07 15.36 -9.62
C LYS A 196 28.00 16.09 -10.42
N ARG A 197 28.18 17.39 -10.70
CA ARG A 197 27.23 18.18 -11.48
C ARG A 197 27.09 17.67 -12.92
N LEU A 198 28.20 17.25 -13.55
CA LEU A 198 28.19 16.72 -14.92
C LEU A 198 27.52 15.33 -14.99
N VAL A 199 27.67 14.48 -13.97
CA VAL A 199 26.91 13.22 -13.84
C VAL A 199 25.40 13.48 -13.60
N LEU A 200 25.05 14.43 -12.75
CA LEU A 200 23.64 14.67 -12.38
C LEU A 200 22.85 15.48 -13.41
N HIS A 201 23.45 16.50 -14.02
CA HIS A 201 22.80 17.45 -14.93
C HIS A 201 23.29 17.38 -16.38
N GLY A 202 24.27 16.53 -16.68
CA GLY A 202 24.71 16.23 -18.04
C GLY A 202 25.74 17.20 -18.64
N THR A 203 26.00 17.00 -19.93
CA THR A 203 26.99 17.73 -20.73
C THR A 203 26.38 18.88 -21.53
N GLY A 204 25.06 19.09 -21.44
CA GLY A 204 24.30 19.98 -22.31
C GLY A 204 24.31 19.47 -23.76
N GLU A 205 24.50 20.37 -24.72
CA GLU A 205 24.54 20.04 -26.16
C GLU A 205 25.88 19.40 -26.61
N ARG A 206 26.83 19.20 -25.69
CA ARG A 206 28.15 18.65 -26.01
C ARG A 206 28.07 17.14 -26.26
N TRP A 207 28.52 16.74 -27.44
CA TRP A 207 28.65 15.34 -27.86
C TRP A 207 29.92 14.70 -27.27
N VAL A 208 29.80 13.40 -26.99
CA VAL A 208 30.88 12.51 -26.57
C VAL A 208 31.16 11.53 -27.69
N GLU A 209 32.40 11.47 -28.16
CA GLU A 209 32.82 10.53 -29.21
C GLU A 209 33.38 9.25 -28.59
N MET A 210 32.91 8.09 -29.06
CA MET A 210 33.45 6.79 -28.65
C MET A 210 34.40 6.24 -29.70
N THR A 211 35.61 5.89 -29.27
CA THR A 211 36.61 5.19 -30.07
C THR A 211 36.85 3.78 -29.50
N GLY A 212 37.11 2.80 -30.37
CA GLY A 212 37.55 1.45 -29.96
C GLY A 212 36.54 0.30 -30.03
N LEU A 213 35.28 0.53 -30.43
CA LEU A 213 34.37 -0.54 -30.88
C LEU A 213 34.47 -0.71 -32.40
N GLN A 214 34.31 -1.93 -32.92
CA GLN A 214 34.49 -2.26 -34.35
C GLN A 214 33.38 -1.67 -35.25
N THR A 215 33.47 -0.36 -35.53
CA THR A 215 32.71 0.47 -36.47
C THR A 215 31.18 0.61 -36.22
N PRO A 216 30.57 1.78 -36.54
CA PRO A 216 31.16 3.07 -36.92
C PRO A 216 31.48 3.96 -35.70
N ASN A 217 31.99 5.18 -35.93
CA ASN A 217 32.14 6.18 -34.88
C ASN A 217 30.77 6.52 -34.27
N PHE A 218 30.54 6.10 -33.02
CA PHE A 218 29.33 6.38 -32.29
C PHE A 218 29.54 7.58 -31.38
N SER A 219 28.73 8.63 -31.57
CA SER A 219 28.70 9.79 -30.68
C SER A 219 27.37 9.87 -29.94
N PHE A 220 27.39 10.30 -28.68
CA PHE A 220 26.18 10.48 -27.87
C PHE A 220 26.22 11.78 -27.05
N GLN A 221 25.05 12.35 -26.74
CA GLN A 221 24.93 13.41 -25.76
C GLN A 221 24.53 12.81 -24.40
N TYR A 222 25.24 13.18 -23.34
CA TYR A 222 24.90 12.74 -22.00
C TYR A 222 23.98 13.77 -21.31
N LYS A 223 22.67 13.52 -21.34
CA LYS A 223 21.65 14.40 -20.75
C LYS A 223 21.73 14.57 -19.21
N GLY A 224 22.51 13.74 -18.51
CA GLY A 224 22.53 13.71 -17.04
C GLY A 224 21.40 12.87 -16.44
N LEU A 225 21.58 12.47 -15.18
CA LEU A 225 20.60 11.64 -14.47
C LEU A 225 19.25 12.32 -14.25
N TYR A 226 19.22 13.57 -13.76
CA TYR A 226 17.94 14.24 -13.47
C TYR A 226 17.10 14.48 -14.73
N PRO A 227 17.62 15.08 -15.83
CA PRO A 227 16.80 15.34 -17.01
C PRO A 227 16.35 14.05 -17.70
N ALA A 228 17.20 13.03 -17.76
CA ALA A 228 16.86 11.75 -18.38
C ALA A 228 15.73 11.00 -17.64
N ILE A 229 15.72 11.06 -16.30
CA ILE A 229 14.70 10.38 -15.48
C ILE A 229 13.38 11.15 -15.51
N GLU A 230 13.43 12.48 -15.49
CA GLU A 230 12.25 13.34 -15.65
C GLU A 230 11.59 13.12 -17.03
N GLU A 231 12.38 13.08 -18.10
CA GLU A 231 11.93 12.82 -19.47
C GLU A 231 11.34 11.40 -19.62
N ALA A 232 12.03 10.37 -19.11
CA ALA A 232 11.55 8.99 -19.14
C ALA A 232 10.25 8.80 -18.32
N GLY A 233 10.14 9.49 -17.18
CA GLY A 233 8.93 9.53 -16.34
C GLY A 233 7.74 10.22 -17.03
N ARG A 234 7.99 11.21 -17.90
CA ARG A 234 6.93 11.81 -18.74
C ARG A 234 6.53 10.91 -19.91
N ALA A 235 7.50 10.25 -20.55
CA ALA A 235 7.32 9.55 -21.83
C ALA A 235 6.43 8.29 -21.80
N SER A 236 6.33 7.56 -20.67
CA SER A 236 5.46 6.38 -20.58
C SER A 236 4.99 6.09 -19.17
N HIS A 237 3.75 5.62 -19.03
CA HIS A 237 3.19 5.13 -17.77
C HIS A 237 4.03 3.98 -17.16
N SER A 238 4.60 3.09 -17.99
CA SER A 238 5.43 1.96 -17.52
C SER A 238 6.83 2.38 -17.05
N TYR A 239 7.36 3.50 -17.54
CA TYR A 239 8.59 4.10 -17.02
C TYR A 239 8.30 4.93 -15.77
N ARG A 240 7.21 5.72 -15.77
CA ARG A 240 6.72 6.44 -14.58
C ARG A 240 6.57 5.52 -13.37
N HIS A 241 5.92 4.35 -13.53
CA HIS A 241 5.77 3.37 -12.44
C HIS A 241 7.09 2.74 -11.98
N ARG A 242 8.06 2.51 -12.89
CA ARG A 242 9.38 1.95 -12.52
C ARG A 242 10.29 2.98 -11.83
N LEU A 243 10.22 4.23 -12.28
CA LEU A 243 11.01 5.35 -11.77
C LEU A 243 10.39 6.04 -10.56
N PHE A 244 9.16 5.67 -10.15
CA PHE A 244 8.46 6.23 -8.99
C PHE A 244 9.23 6.11 -7.66
N GLY A 245 10.15 5.15 -7.51
CA GLY A 245 11.06 5.07 -6.35
C GLY A 245 12.30 5.97 -6.44
N MET A 246 12.54 6.56 -7.61
CA MET A 246 13.64 7.49 -7.89
C MET A 246 13.17 8.94 -7.98
N THR A 247 11.90 9.16 -8.33
CA THR A 247 11.23 10.46 -8.31
C THR A 247 10.35 10.61 -7.07
N GLY A 248 10.60 11.62 -6.25
CA GLY A 248 9.81 11.95 -5.07
C GLY A 248 9.35 13.41 -5.07
N GLU A 249 8.62 13.79 -4.02
CA GLU A 249 8.37 15.20 -3.74
C GLU A 249 9.64 15.84 -3.18
N VAL A 250 10.21 16.76 -3.94
CA VAL A 250 11.33 17.61 -3.51
C VAL A 250 10.85 19.05 -3.41
N ALA A 251 11.54 19.89 -2.64
CA ALA A 251 11.26 21.33 -2.61
C ALA A 251 11.29 21.92 -4.04
N CYS A 252 10.34 22.79 -4.35
CA CYS A 252 10.25 23.43 -5.66
C CYS A 252 11.49 24.30 -5.89
N SER A 253 12.24 24.03 -6.95
CA SER A 253 13.52 24.72 -7.25
C SER A 253 13.40 26.22 -7.55
N VAL A 254 12.19 26.77 -7.64
CA VAL A 254 11.94 28.20 -7.89
C VAL A 254 11.58 28.97 -6.61
N CYS A 255 10.81 28.36 -5.69
CA CYS A 255 10.40 29.01 -4.44
C CYS A 255 11.02 28.38 -3.18
N ASP A 256 11.85 27.36 -3.34
CA ASP A 256 12.54 26.60 -2.28
C ASP A 256 11.62 26.15 -1.14
N GLY A 257 10.43 25.64 -1.50
CA GLY A 257 9.42 25.21 -0.52
C GLY A 257 8.46 26.30 -0.03
N SER A 258 8.78 27.59 -0.20
CA SER A 258 8.00 28.70 0.38
C SER A 258 6.57 28.90 -0.17
N ARG A 259 6.19 28.17 -1.23
CA ARG A 259 4.87 28.19 -1.90
C ARG A 259 4.44 29.52 -2.55
N LEU A 260 5.14 30.61 -2.29
CA LEU A 260 4.77 31.95 -2.71
C LEU A 260 5.60 32.46 -3.91
N ARG A 261 5.09 33.48 -4.58
CA ARG A 261 5.83 34.30 -5.53
C ARG A 261 6.96 35.08 -4.84
N ASP A 262 8.04 35.29 -5.58
CA ASP A 262 9.30 35.92 -5.15
C ASP A 262 9.11 37.24 -4.35
N ASP A 263 8.34 38.19 -4.87
CA ASP A 263 8.12 39.49 -4.24
C ASP A 263 7.23 39.42 -2.98
N SER A 264 6.28 38.48 -2.91
CA SER A 264 5.48 38.25 -1.69
C SER A 264 6.28 37.51 -0.62
N ALA A 265 7.11 36.53 -1.02
CA ALA A 265 8.01 35.80 -0.14
C ALA A 265 9.11 36.67 0.48
N ASN A 266 9.48 37.80 -0.16
CA ASN A 266 10.53 38.71 0.31
C ASN A 266 10.04 39.84 1.23
N VAL A 267 8.73 39.97 1.49
CA VAL A 267 8.20 40.96 2.44
C VAL A 267 8.60 40.57 3.87
N ARG A 268 9.07 41.56 4.65
CA ARG A 268 9.62 41.31 5.99
C ARG A 268 8.86 42.01 7.11
N LEU A 269 8.60 41.27 8.19
CA LEU A 269 8.16 41.80 9.48
C LEU A 269 9.34 41.77 10.45
N ARG A 270 9.86 42.94 10.84
CA ARG A 270 11.03 43.12 11.72
C ARG A 270 12.25 42.23 11.35
N GLY A 271 12.47 41.99 10.06
CA GLY A 271 13.64 41.28 9.52
C GLY A 271 13.36 39.87 9.00
N PHE A 272 12.34 39.19 9.54
CA PHE A 272 11.88 37.86 9.10
C PHE A 272 10.91 37.97 7.93
N THR A 273 11.01 37.08 6.95
CA THR A 273 9.97 36.91 5.93
C THR A 273 8.83 36.02 6.42
N LEU A 274 7.67 36.06 5.74
CA LEU A 274 6.54 35.18 6.08
C LEU A 274 6.90 33.68 6.01
N PRO A 275 7.59 33.15 4.97
CA PRO A 275 8.04 31.76 4.96
C PRO A 275 8.94 31.41 6.15
N GLN A 276 9.93 32.25 6.47
CA GLN A 276 10.83 32.04 7.61
C GLN A 276 10.06 31.97 8.94
N LEU A 277 9.10 32.87 9.16
CA LEU A 277 8.26 32.87 10.36
C LEU A 277 7.38 31.61 10.44
N CYS A 278 6.92 31.09 9.29
CA CYS A 278 6.13 29.86 9.23
C CYS A 278 6.96 28.59 9.44
N GLU A 279 8.27 28.63 9.21
CA GLU A 279 9.18 27.50 9.42
C GLU A 279 9.68 27.38 10.87
N LEU A 280 9.65 28.46 11.65
CA LEU A 280 10.01 28.42 13.07
C LEU A 280 9.13 27.43 13.87
N PRO A 281 9.69 26.78 14.92
CA PRO A 281 8.90 26.10 15.93
C PRO A 281 7.82 27.03 16.52
N LEU A 282 6.65 26.49 16.84
CA LEU A 282 5.50 27.27 17.29
C LEU A 282 5.76 28.06 18.58
N ASP A 283 6.62 27.60 19.48
CA ASP A 283 7.00 28.40 20.65
C ASP A 283 7.99 29.53 20.31
N GLU A 284 8.87 29.36 19.33
CA GLU A 284 9.73 30.44 18.81
C GLU A 284 8.92 31.49 18.06
N ALA A 285 7.98 31.07 17.21
CA ALA A 285 7.03 31.97 16.57
C ALA A 285 6.18 32.72 17.62
N LEU A 286 5.73 32.03 18.69
CA LEU A 286 4.99 32.66 19.79
C LEU A 286 5.86 33.66 20.59
N LYS A 287 7.13 33.32 20.87
CA LYS A 287 8.11 34.24 21.49
C LYS A 287 8.28 35.49 20.61
N PHE A 288 8.51 35.31 19.32
CA PHE A 288 8.65 36.41 18.35
C PHE A 288 7.43 37.35 18.37
N LEU A 289 6.20 36.81 18.23
CA LEU A 289 4.98 37.62 18.27
C LEU A 289 4.80 38.35 19.62
N LYS A 290 5.09 37.70 20.76
CA LYS A 290 5.03 38.34 22.08
C LYS A 290 6.07 39.47 22.26
N THR A 291 7.23 39.37 21.63
CA THR A 291 8.26 40.43 21.64
C THR A 291 8.00 41.56 20.65
N LEU A 292 7.02 41.42 19.75
CA LEU A 292 6.78 42.36 18.66
C LEU A 292 6.15 43.67 19.15
N GLN A 293 6.98 44.69 19.40
CA GLN A 293 6.49 46.03 19.75
C GLN A 293 6.01 46.80 18.51
N LEU A 294 4.70 47.11 18.50
CA LEU A 294 4.05 47.98 17.54
C LEU A 294 3.90 49.40 18.12
N THR A 295 4.29 50.41 17.36
CA THR A 295 4.32 51.82 17.78
C THR A 295 3.44 52.69 16.88
N GLY A 296 2.78 53.70 17.44
CA GLY A 296 2.07 54.72 16.65
C GLY A 296 0.94 54.16 15.78
N SER A 297 1.04 54.38 14.47
CA SER A 297 0.09 53.91 13.45
C SER A 297 -0.10 52.39 13.45
N ASP A 298 1.00 51.66 13.59
CA ASP A 298 1.02 50.21 13.33
C ASP A 298 0.18 49.45 14.36
N LYS A 299 0.18 49.95 15.61
CA LYS A 299 -0.66 49.40 16.68
C LYS A 299 -2.16 49.59 16.41
N LYS A 300 -2.56 50.69 15.75
CA LYS A 300 -3.97 50.92 15.37
C LYS A 300 -4.43 50.05 14.20
N ILE A 301 -3.51 49.61 13.34
CA ILE A 301 -3.81 48.83 12.13
C ILE A 301 -3.76 47.31 12.44
N ALA A 302 -2.77 46.87 13.22
CA ALA A 302 -2.46 45.45 13.40
C ALA A 302 -2.50 44.95 14.85
N GLY A 303 -2.86 45.79 15.84
CA GLY A 303 -2.86 45.42 17.26
C GLY A 303 -3.78 44.24 17.59
N ASP A 304 -5.01 44.27 17.09
CA ASP A 304 -6.00 43.21 17.33
C ASP A 304 -5.61 41.90 16.60
N LEU A 305 -5.09 42.02 15.37
CA LEU A 305 -4.58 40.89 14.59
C LEU A 305 -3.38 40.21 15.27
N LEU A 306 -2.45 40.98 15.83
CA LEU A 306 -1.31 40.45 16.59
C LEU A 306 -1.76 39.75 17.87
N THR A 307 -2.75 40.31 18.55
CA THR A 307 -3.33 39.73 19.78
C THR A 307 -3.99 38.38 19.47
N GLU A 308 -4.83 38.33 18.43
CA GLU A 308 -5.51 37.11 17.99
C GLU A 308 -4.53 36.03 17.50
N ALA A 309 -3.52 36.40 16.70
CA ALA A 309 -2.47 35.48 16.28
C ALA A 309 -1.68 34.91 17.47
N THR A 310 -1.31 35.77 18.43
CA THR A 310 -0.60 35.38 19.65
C THR A 310 -1.43 34.41 20.50
N HIS A 311 -2.74 34.65 20.64
CA HIS A 311 -3.64 33.73 21.36
C HIS A 311 -3.74 32.37 20.66
N ARG A 312 -3.96 32.33 19.34
CA ARG A 312 -4.04 31.07 18.57
C ARG A 312 -2.76 30.24 18.65
N LEU A 313 -1.60 30.87 18.51
CA LEU A 313 -0.31 30.17 18.70
C LEU A 313 -0.13 29.70 20.14
N SER A 314 -0.57 30.48 21.14
CA SER A 314 -0.53 30.05 22.54
C SER A 314 -1.38 28.80 22.79
N PHE A 315 -2.56 28.67 22.18
CA PHE A 315 -3.38 27.45 22.34
C PHE A 315 -2.74 26.21 21.72
N LEU A 316 -2.05 26.34 20.58
CA LEU A 316 -1.28 25.23 19.98
C LEU A 316 -0.10 24.80 20.87
N VAL A 317 0.57 25.77 21.50
CA VAL A 317 1.66 25.51 22.47
C VAL A 317 1.12 24.89 23.77
N ASP A 318 -0.01 25.37 24.28
CA ASP A 318 -0.67 24.86 25.50
C ASP A 318 -1.07 23.37 25.37
N VAL A 319 -1.49 22.92 24.17
CA VAL A 319 -1.78 21.49 23.91
C VAL A 319 -0.54 20.65 23.57
N GLY A 320 0.68 21.20 23.70
CA GLY A 320 1.93 20.44 23.54
C GLY A 320 2.44 20.30 22.11
N LEU A 321 2.00 21.13 21.15
CA LEU A 321 2.45 21.08 19.75
C LEU A 321 3.62 22.05 19.46
N ASN A 322 4.32 22.52 20.50
CA ASN A 322 5.33 23.57 20.39
C ASN A 322 6.46 23.30 19.38
N TYR A 323 6.76 22.04 19.09
CA TYR A 323 7.82 21.61 18.18
C TYR A 323 7.43 21.58 16.70
N LEU A 324 6.13 21.72 16.39
CA LEU A 324 5.68 21.84 15.00
C LEU A 324 5.95 23.25 14.47
N SER A 325 5.91 23.41 13.15
CA SER A 325 5.96 24.70 12.47
C SER A 325 4.67 24.91 11.67
N LEU A 326 4.32 26.16 11.37
CA LEU A 326 3.12 26.50 10.58
C LEU A 326 3.22 26.01 9.11
N ALA A 327 4.43 25.78 8.60
CA ALA A 327 4.68 25.25 7.26
C ALA A 327 4.41 23.72 7.13
N ARG A 328 4.35 22.99 8.26
CA ARG A 328 4.18 21.52 8.32
C ARG A 328 2.90 21.10 7.59
N THR A 329 3.00 20.09 6.72
CA THR A 329 1.87 19.61 5.91
C THR A 329 1.00 18.61 6.67
N LEU A 330 -0.33 18.72 6.53
CA LEU A 330 -1.30 17.86 7.22
C LEU A 330 -1.05 16.34 7.05
N PRO A 331 -0.69 15.81 5.87
CA PRO A 331 -0.43 14.36 5.70
C PRO A 331 0.80 13.84 6.46
N THR A 332 1.63 14.72 7.02
CA THR A 332 2.82 14.35 7.81
C THR A 332 2.61 14.47 9.32
N LEU A 333 1.37 14.69 9.75
CA LEU A 333 0.96 14.73 11.15
C LEU A 333 0.37 13.38 11.56
N SER A 334 0.66 12.96 12.79
CA SER A 334 -0.02 11.84 13.45
C SER A 334 -1.49 12.16 13.76
N GLY A 335 -2.28 11.12 14.04
CA GLY A 335 -3.69 11.27 14.46
C GLY A 335 -3.84 12.18 15.68
N GLY A 336 -3.03 11.95 16.72
CA GLY A 336 -3.00 12.77 17.93
C GLY A 336 -2.60 14.22 17.69
N GLU A 337 -1.64 14.50 16.79
CA GLU A 337 -1.29 15.88 16.41
C GLU A 337 -2.48 16.58 15.70
N CYS A 338 -3.09 15.94 14.70
CA CYS A 338 -4.29 16.46 14.03
C CYS A 338 -5.43 16.73 15.00
N GLN A 339 -5.67 15.84 15.95
CA GLN A 339 -6.70 15.99 16.98
C GLN A 339 -6.39 17.15 17.93
N ARG A 340 -5.14 17.29 18.39
CA ARG A 340 -4.71 18.40 19.25
C ARG A 340 -4.79 19.76 18.53
N ILE A 341 -4.47 19.84 17.23
CA ILE A 341 -4.71 21.04 16.41
C ILE A 341 -6.20 21.38 16.38
N ARG A 342 -7.08 20.38 16.18
CA ARG A 342 -8.53 20.58 16.19
C ARG A 342 -9.02 21.08 17.55
N LEU A 343 -8.51 20.52 18.65
CA LEU A 343 -8.83 20.93 20.03
C LEU A 343 -8.40 22.38 20.30
N ALA A 344 -7.15 22.74 20.00
CA ALA A 344 -6.66 24.12 20.12
C ALA A 344 -7.51 25.11 19.30
N GLY A 345 -7.95 24.70 18.10
CA GLY A 345 -8.88 25.45 17.26
C GLY A 345 -10.30 25.59 17.83
N GLN A 346 -10.74 24.72 18.74
CA GLN A 346 -12.00 24.89 19.48
C GLN A 346 -11.83 25.81 20.69
N ILE A 347 -10.76 25.62 21.47
CA ILE A 347 -10.43 26.49 22.62
C ILE A 347 -10.31 27.95 22.15
N GLY A 348 -9.62 28.20 21.04
CA GLY A 348 -9.46 29.54 20.46
C GLY A 348 -10.74 30.17 19.90
N ARG A 349 -11.87 29.45 19.82
CA ARG A 349 -13.18 30.01 19.46
C ARG A 349 -13.98 30.48 20.67
N ALA A 350 -13.55 30.16 21.89
CA ALA A 350 -14.19 30.52 23.15
C ALA A 350 -15.72 30.27 23.17
N LEU A 351 -16.16 29.17 22.56
CA LEU A 351 -17.58 28.78 22.57
C LEU A 351 -17.99 28.34 23.99
N THR A 352 -19.25 28.57 24.33
CA THR A 352 -19.88 28.27 25.63
C THR A 352 -21.15 27.45 25.39
N GLY A 353 -21.52 26.58 26.33
CA GLY A 353 -22.69 25.70 26.19
C GLY A 353 -22.52 24.58 25.15
N VAL A 354 -21.30 24.28 24.71
CA VAL A 354 -21.01 23.20 23.74
C VAL A 354 -20.73 21.89 24.48
N MET A 355 -21.24 20.79 23.92
CA MET A 355 -20.88 19.44 24.34
C MET A 355 -19.76 18.91 23.43
N TYR A 356 -18.54 18.83 23.97
CA TYR A 356 -17.38 18.27 23.27
C TYR A 356 -17.26 16.77 23.58
N VAL A 357 -17.38 15.93 22.56
CA VAL A 357 -17.06 14.50 22.64
C VAL A 357 -15.65 14.30 22.08
N LEU A 358 -14.75 13.74 22.90
CA LEU A 358 -13.34 13.54 22.60
C LEU A 358 -12.98 12.05 22.74
N ASP A 359 -12.25 11.54 21.77
CA ASP A 359 -11.88 10.12 21.64
C ASP A 359 -10.37 9.98 21.84
N GLU A 360 -9.93 9.54 23.02
CA GLU A 360 -8.53 9.37 23.45
C GLU A 360 -7.57 10.53 23.08
N PRO A 361 -7.78 11.76 23.59
CA PRO A 361 -6.90 12.91 23.28
C PRO A 361 -5.44 12.74 23.76
N THR A 362 -5.13 11.73 24.58
CA THR A 362 -3.76 11.35 24.97
C THR A 362 -2.98 10.54 23.91
N ILE A 363 -3.59 10.09 22.80
CA ILE A 363 -2.89 9.31 21.76
C ILE A 363 -1.61 10.04 21.27
N GLY A 364 -0.50 9.31 21.18
CA GLY A 364 0.80 9.85 20.78
C GLY A 364 1.30 11.00 21.64
N LEU A 365 0.90 11.05 22.92
CA LEU A 365 1.39 12.00 23.91
C LEU A 365 2.28 11.28 24.94
N HIS A 366 3.39 11.91 25.30
CA HIS A 366 4.25 11.39 26.36
C HIS A 366 3.67 11.75 27.75
N PRO A 367 3.71 10.85 28.76
CA PRO A 367 3.08 11.10 30.07
C PRO A 367 3.39 12.47 30.70
N ARG A 368 4.64 12.94 30.58
CA ARG A 368 5.07 14.31 30.95
C ARG A 368 4.11 15.42 30.50
N ASP A 369 3.57 15.32 29.29
CA ASP A 369 2.76 16.35 28.66
C ASP A 369 1.24 16.15 28.89
N ASN A 370 0.81 15.02 29.50
CA ASN A 370 -0.60 14.78 29.87
C ASN A 370 -1.15 15.88 30.79
N GLY A 371 -0.35 16.35 31.75
CA GLY A 371 -0.73 17.45 32.65
C GLY A 371 -1.03 18.78 31.93
N ARG A 372 -0.38 19.05 30.79
CA ARG A 372 -0.66 20.23 29.95
C ARG A 372 -2.01 20.09 29.25
N LEU A 373 -2.24 18.94 28.61
CA LEU A 373 -3.51 18.60 27.99
C LEU A 373 -4.67 18.66 28.99
N LEU A 374 -4.51 18.07 30.18
CA LEU A 374 -5.50 18.13 31.25
C LEU A 374 -5.81 19.56 31.71
N THR A 375 -4.81 20.43 31.75
CA THR A 375 -5.01 21.85 32.06
C THR A 375 -5.83 22.54 30.96
N ALA A 376 -5.56 22.25 29.68
CA ALA A 376 -6.31 22.79 28.55
C ALA A 376 -7.77 22.28 28.51
N LEU A 377 -8.00 21.00 28.82
CA LEU A 377 -9.32 20.39 28.92
C LEU A 377 -10.15 21.01 30.07
N LYS A 378 -9.54 21.21 31.24
CA LYS A 378 -10.19 21.91 32.37
C LYS A 378 -10.54 23.35 32.02
N LYS A 379 -9.64 24.12 31.38
CA LYS A 379 -9.97 25.45 30.84
C LYS A 379 -11.19 25.41 29.90
N LEU A 380 -11.26 24.44 28.98
CA LEU A 380 -12.37 24.32 28.03
C LEU A 380 -13.71 24.02 28.73
N ARG A 381 -13.71 23.15 29.74
CA ARG A 381 -14.86 22.87 30.62
C ARG A 381 -15.29 24.12 31.39
N ASP A 382 -14.34 24.79 32.03
CA ASP A 382 -14.57 25.91 32.94
C ASP A 382 -15.07 27.19 32.23
N LEU A 383 -14.94 27.26 30.90
CA LEU A 383 -15.66 28.23 30.05
C LEU A 383 -17.19 28.01 30.01
N GLY A 384 -17.73 26.96 30.65
CA GLY A 384 -19.14 26.61 30.62
C GLY A 384 -19.50 25.61 29.52
N ASN A 385 -18.60 24.64 29.24
CA ASN A 385 -18.82 23.56 28.29
C ASN A 385 -18.85 22.20 29.00
N THR A 386 -19.51 21.23 28.39
CA THR A 386 -19.49 19.83 28.85
C THR A 386 -18.50 19.04 28.01
N LEU A 387 -17.57 18.33 28.65
CA LEU A 387 -16.63 17.44 27.97
C LEU A 387 -16.99 16.00 28.32
N ILE A 388 -17.17 15.17 27.29
CA ILE A 388 -17.28 13.72 27.37
C ILE A 388 -16.01 13.15 26.74
N LEU A 389 -15.24 12.38 27.51
CA LEU A 389 -14.00 11.77 27.05
C LEU A 389 -14.13 10.24 27.07
N VAL A 390 -13.75 9.60 25.97
CA VAL A 390 -13.38 8.18 25.96
C VAL A 390 -11.88 8.14 26.21
N GLU A 391 -11.44 7.48 27.27
CA GLU A 391 -10.04 7.49 27.70
C GLU A 391 -9.67 6.22 28.48
N HIS A 392 -8.38 5.91 28.43
CA HIS A 392 -7.75 4.79 29.12
C HIS A 392 -6.49 5.22 29.92
N ASP A 393 -6.04 6.46 29.80
CA ASP A 393 -4.90 6.95 30.59
C ASP A 393 -5.22 7.11 32.10
N ARG A 394 -4.30 6.65 32.96
CA ARG A 394 -4.50 6.65 34.42
C ARG A 394 -4.57 8.06 35.02
N GLU A 395 -3.79 9.01 34.49
CA GLU A 395 -3.80 10.39 34.99
C GLU A 395 -5.08 11.11 34.58
N VAL A 396 -5.54 10.90 33.35
CA VAL A 396 -6.80 11.48 32.87
C VAL A 396 -8.01 10.92 33.61
N LEU A 397 -8.10 9.59 33.76
CA LEU A 397 -9.16 8.95 34.54
C LEU A 397 -9.13 9.42 36.00
N GLY A 398 -7.95 9.54 36.62
CA GLY A 398 -7.79 10.04 37.99
C GLY A 398 -8.15 11.53 38.17
N ALA A 399 -8.09 12.32 37.10
CA ALA A 399 -8.37 13.76 37.11
C ALA A 399 -9.82 14.13 36.71
N ALA A 400 -10.64 13.15 36.31
CA ALA A 400 -12.02 13.34 35.87
C ALA A 400 -12.99 13.66 37.03
N ASP A 401 -13.98 14.51 36.77
CA ASP A 401 -15.02 14.85 37.77
C ASP A 401 -15.98 13.67 38.03
N ARG A 402 -16.29 12.91 36.98
CA ARG A 402 -17.10 11.68 37.00
C ARG A 402 -16.61 10.72 35.92
N LEU A 403 -16.62 9.43 36.24
CA LEU A 403 -16.33 8.31 35.36
C LEU A 403 -17.57 7.43 35.19
N TYR A 404 -17.63 6.75 34.05
CA TYR A 404 -18.62 5.74 33.69
C TYR A 404 -17.85 4.53 33.13
N ASP A 405 -17.86 3.40 33.84
CA ASP A 405 -17.12 2.20 33.46
C ASP A 405 -18.02 1.25 32.65
N PHE A 406 -17.71 1.07 31.37
CA PHE A 406 -18.45 0.20 30.47
C PHE A 406 -17.87 -1.22 30.50
N GLY A 407 -18.71 -2.23 30.74
CA GLY A 407 -18.23 -3.60 30.88
C GLY A 407 -19.33 -4.60 31.23
N PRO A 408 -18.99 -5.80 31.76
CA PRO A 408 -17.63 -6.24 32.15
C PRO A 408 -16.78 -6.79 30.99
N GLY A 409 -17.35 -6.98 29.80
CA GLY A 409 -16.63 -7.45 28.60
C GLY A 409 -16.89 -6.58 27.37
N ALA A 410 -16.43 -7.05 26.20
CA ALA A 410 -16.60 -6.35 24.92
C ALA A 410 -17.77 -6.92 24.09
N GLY A 411 -18.25 -6.14 23.11
CA GLY A 411 -19.35 -6.53 22.22
C GLY A 411 -20.62 -6.93 22.98
N ARG A 412 -21.14 -8.14 22.71
CA ARG A 412 -22.35 -8.67 23.37
C ARG A 412 -22.23 -8.88 24.89
N LEU A 413 -21.01 -8.85 25.43
CA LEU A 413 -20.71 -9.01 26.87
C LEU A 413 -20.48 -7.66 27.56
N GLY A 414 -20.66 -6.55 26.85
CA GLY A 414 -20.57 -5.19 27.34
C GLY A 414 -21.80 -4.37 26.97
N GLY A 415 -21.60 -3.06 26.77
CA GLY A 415 -22.69 -2.12 26.47
C GLY A 415 -23.51 -1.70 27.70
N THR A 416 -23.15 -2.18 28.88
CA THR A 416 -23.73 -1.77 30.18
C THR A 416 -22.74 -0.97 31.00
N VAL A 417 -23.23 0.06 31.70
CA VAL A 417 -22.46 0.77 32.73
C VAL A 417 -22.40 -0.11 33.97
N THR A 418 -21.20 -0.56 34.33
CA THR A 418 -20.93 -1.44 35.48
C THR A 418 -20.72 -0.67 36.78
N ALA A 419 -20.15 0.53 36.68
CA ALA A 419 -19.96 1.46 37.78
C ALA A 419 -19.96 2.91 37.26
N GLU A 420 -20.43 3.84 38.10
CA GLU A 420 -20.38 5.26 37.81
C GLU A 420 -20.14 6.08 39.09
N GLY A 421 -19.50 7.24 38.98
CA GLY A 421 -19.16 8.09 40.12
C GLY A 421 -17.80 8.75 39.97
N SER A 422 -17.24 9.28 41.06
CA SER A 422 -15.88 9.81 41.07
C SER A 422 -14.81 8.69 40.97
N PRO A 423 -13.57 8.98 40.54
CA PRO A 423 -12.50 7.97 40.47
C PRO A 423 -12.24 7.23 41.79
N LYS A 424 -12.43 7.92 42.93
CA LYS A 424 -12.31 7.34 44.28
C LYS A 424 -13.46 6.39 44.66
N GLN A 425 -14.63 6.54 44.04
CA GLN A 425 -15.77 5.63 44.21
C GLN A 425 -15.56 4.38 43.34
N LEU A 426 -15.28 4.54 42.04
CA LEU A 426 -14.98 3.41 41.15
C LEU A 426 -13.84 2.53 41.67
N GLY A 427 -12.79 3.13 42.25
CA GLY A 427 -11.68 2.37 42.85
C GLY A 427 -12.10 1.40 43.98
N ARG A 428 -13.29 1.58 44.58
CA ARG A 428 -13.85 0.69 45.62
C ARG A 428 -14.78 -0.38 45.04
N GLU A 429 -15.40 -0.13 43.90
CA GLU A 429 -16.32 -1.08 43.27
C GLU A 429 -15.59 -2.35 42.84
N GLU A 430 -16.10 -3.52 43.18
CA GLU A 430 -15.48 -4.80 42.79
C GLU A 430 -15.82 -5.19 41.35
N ASN A 431 -17.02 -4.82 40.88
CA ASN A 431 -17.51 -5.12 39.53
C ASN A 431 -16.89 -4.22 38.44
N SER A 432 -16.23 -3.13 38.83
CA SER A 432 -15.53 -2.21 37.92
C SER A 432 -14.15 -2.75 37.58
N LEU A 433 -13.96 -3.24 36.36
CA LEU A 433 -12.65 -3.71 35.90
C LEU A 433 -11.64 -2.56 35.90
N THR A 434 -12.05 -1.38 35.43
CA THR A 434 -11.23 -0.15 35.46
C THR A 434 -10.89 0.24 36.92
N GLY A 435 -11.87 0.14 37.84
CA GLY A 435 -11.69 0.39 39.26
C GLY A 435 -10.67 -0.53 39.94
N GLN A 436 -10.56 -1.80 39.52
CA GLN A 436 -9.53 -2.72 40.00
C GLN A 436 -8.11 -2.28 39.60
N PHE A 437 -7.92 -1.77 38.38
CA PHE A 437 -6.63 -1.22 37.93
C PHE A 437 -6.30 0.14 38.58
N LEU A 438 -7.29 1.03 38.72
CA LEU A 438 -7.11 2.34 39.39
C LEU A 438 -6.79 2.20 40.88
N SER A 439 -7.31 1.17 41.55
CA SER A 439 -7.02 0.86 42.97
C SER A 439 -5.77 0.02 43.19
N GLY A 440 -5.11 -0.46 42.11
CA GLY A 440 -3.96 -1.36 42.20
C GLY A 440 -4.29 -2.79 42.65
N ARG A 441 -5.58 -3.15 42.77
CA ARG A 441 -6.02 -4.55 43.00
C ARG A 441 -5.66 -5.46 41.83
N ARG A 442 -5.53 -4.91 40.63
CA ARG A 442 -5.01 -5.59 39.44
C ARG A 442 -3.92 -4.74 38.77
N GLU A 443 -2.83 -5.37 38.34
CA GLU A 443 -1.70 -4.71 37.68
C GLU A 443 -1.13 -5.65 36.60
N ILE A 444 -0.50 -5.09 35.57
CA ILE A 444 0.39 -5.84 34.66
C ILE A 444 1.73 -6.03 35.39
N PRO A 445 2.19 -7.27 35.65
CA PRO A 445 3.41 -7.51 36.41
C PRO A 445 4.68 -7.21 35.60
N ILE A 446 5.71 -6.70 36.27
CA ILE A 446 7.06 -6.53 35.72
C ILE A 446 7.70 -7.92 35.57
N PRO A 447 8.33 -8.28 34.43
CA PRO A 447 9.00 -9.58 34.28
C PRO A 447 10.09 -9.81 35.34
N MET A 448 10.05 -10.95 36.02
CA MET A 448 11.10 -11.33 36.98
C MET A 448 12.50 -11.39 36.34
N THR A 449 12.59 -11.90 35.10
CA THR A 449 13.84 -12.03 34.34
C THR A 449 13.68 -11.44 32.93
N ARG A 450 14.60 -10.57 32.51
CA ARG A 450 14.64 -10.04 31.14
C ARG A 450 15.50 -10.92 30.24
N ARG A 451 15.27 -10.89 28.92
CA ARG A 451 15.99 -11.71 27.93
C ARG A 451 17.43 -11.23 27.70
N MET A 452 17.79 -10.05 28.20
CA MET A 452 19.16 -9.53 28.26
C MET A 452 19.86 -10.01 29.53
N GLN A 453 21.00 -10.70 29.39
CA GLN A 453 21.80 -11.19 30.51
C GLN A 453 23.13 -10.43 30.60
N ARG A 454 23.58 -10.13 31.83
CA ARG A 454 24.92 -9.56 32.07
C ARG A 454 25.94 -10.68 31.94
N ASP A 455 26.97 -10.49 31.12
CA ASP A 455 27.93 -11.56 30.79
C ASP A 455 28.72 -12.05 32.02
N GLY A 456 28.28 -13.19 32.55
CA GLY A 456 28.68 -13.75 33.84
C GLY A 456 30.01 -14.49 33.81
N GLY A 457 31.11 -13.79 33.54
CA GLY A 457 32.44 -14.18 34.04
C GLY A 457 33.05 -15.48 33.49
N ARG A 458 33.37 -15.54 32.19
CA ARG A 458 34.39 -16.47 31.63
C ARG A 458 35.81 -16.12 32.12
N LYS A 459 36.07 -16.25 33.43
CA LYS A 459 37.36 -15.94 34.08
C LYS A 459 38.23 -17.15 34.46
N SER A 460 37.76 -18.38 34.26
CA SER A 460 38.45 -19.60 34.75
C SER A 460 39.37 -20.32 33.75
N GLN A 461 39.25 -20.12 32.42
CA GLN A 461 40.00 -20.92 31.42
C GLN A 461 40.99 -20.15 30.54
N ARG A 462 41.09 -18.81 30.65
CA ARG A 462 42.02 -17.99 29.82
C ARG A 462 43.28 -17.51 30.55
N LYS A 463 43.61 -18.10 31.70
CA LYS A 463 44.73 -17.62 32.55
C LYS A 463 46.12 -18.14 32.15
N GLU A 464 46.21 -19.19 31.31
CA GLU A 464 47.52 -19.77 30.94
C GLU A 464 48.08 -19.24 29.61
N GLU A 465 47.24 -18.73 28.71
CA GLU A 465 47.64 -18.44 27.32
C GLU A 465 47.94 -16.95 27.03
N GLN A 466 47.62 -16.03 27.95
CA GLN A 466 47.81 -14.58 27.76
C GLN A 466 49.10 -14.00 28.39
N SER A 467 50.09 -14.84 28.70
CA SER A 467 51.37 -14.41 29.27
C SER A 467 52.37 -13.85 28.22
N ARG A 468 52.10 -13.96 26.92
CA ARG A 468 53.10 -13.73 25.85
C ARG A 468 52.89 -12.55 24.89
N ILE A 469 51.79 -11.80 24.94
CA ILE A 469 51.60 -10.62 24.06
C ILE A 469 51.21 -9.37 24.86
N ARG A 470 52.22 -8.69 25.41
CA ARG A 470 52.12 -7.33 25.95
C ARG A 470 53.14 -6.41 25.28
N LYS A 471 52.71 -5.62 24.28
CA LYS A 471 53.21 -4.25 23.94
C LYS A 471 52.47 -3.68 22.72
N ARG A 472 52.15 -2.38 22.77
CA ARG A 472 51.40 -1.54 21.78
C ARG A 472 49.91 -1.94 21.64
N SER A 473 48.91 -1.12 21.94
CA SER A 473 48.74 0.33 21.83
C SER A 473 47.73 0.86 22.87
N LYS A 474 47.85 2.13 23.29
CA LYS A 474 46.89 2.81 24.18
C LYS A 474 46.04 3.81 23.38
N SER A 475 44.78 3.49 23.15
CA SER A 475 43.71 4.46 22.81
C SER A 475 42.35 3.75 22.86
N ALA A 476 41.70 3.79 24.02
CA ALA A 476 40.34 3.27 24.21
C ALA A 476 39.53 4.25 25.08
N SER A 477 38.31 4.53 24.65
CA SER A 477 37.35 5.40 25.34
C SER A 477 36.75 4.72 26.58
N PRO A 478 36.32 5.48 27.60
CA PRO A 478 35.73 4.91 28.82
C PRO A 478 34.24 4.55 28.60
N SER A 479 33.97 3.36 28.06
CA SER A 479 32.60 2.79 28.01
C SER A 479 32.52 1.25 28.11
N ASP A 480 33.63 0.52 28.09
CA ASP A 480 33.65 -0.96 28.16
C ASP A 480 33.51 -1.49 29.60
N SER A 481 32.37 -1.20 30.25
CA SER A 481 31.98 -1.83 31.52
C SER A 481 30.63 -2.54 31.37
N HIS A 482 30.69 -3.87 31.27
CA HIS A 482 29.55 -4.81 31.30
C HIS A 482 28.58 -4.75 30.11
N ALA A 483 29.03 -5.24 28.95
CA ALA A 483 28.14 -5.52 27.83
C ALA A 483 27.07 -6.57 28.21
N LEU A 484 25.80 -6.16 28.21
CA LEU A 484 24.64 -7.04 28.24
C LEU A 484 24.52 -7.76 26.89
N THR A 485 24.32 -9.08 26.92
CA THR A 485 24.10 -9.89 25.71
C THR A 485 22.71 -10.54 25.76
N PRO A 486 21.98 -10.62 24.62
CA PRO A 486 20.77 -11.42 24.55
C PRO A 486 21.05 -12.88 24.91
N SER A 487 20.20 -13.47 25.76
CA SER A 487 20.26 -14.88 26.17
C SER A 487 20.23 -15.87 25.01
N HIS A 488 19.60 -15.49 23.89
CA HIS A 488 19.63 -16.21 22.63
C HIS A 488 20.47 -15.41 21.62
N THR A 489 21.71 -15.84 21.38
CA THR A 489 22.69 -15.12 20.55
C THR A 489 22.27 -15.03 19.08
N LYS A 490 21.61 -13.94 18.70
CA LYS A 490 21.31 -13.57 17.29
C LYS A 490 22.01 -12.30 16.80
N GLY A 491 22.71 -11.58 17.67
CA GLY A 491 23.44 -10.36 17.32
C GLY A 491 22.62 -9.08 17.48
N TRP A 492 23.07 -8.02 16.82
CA TRP A 492 22.47 -6.68 16.85
C TRP A 492 22.13 -6.21 15.44
N LEU A 493 21.02 -5.49 15.31
CA LEU A 493 20.66 -4.70 14.12
C LEU A 493 21.03 -3.25 14.39
N GLU A 494 21.86 -2.64 13.54
CA GLU A 494 22.40 -1.30 13.79
C GLU A 494 22.15 -0.36 12.61
N VAL A 495 21.66 0.85 12.88
CA VAL A 495 21.61 1.97 11.92
C VAL A 495 22.66 2.99 12.34
N VAL A 496 23.59 3.28 11.44
CA VAL A 496 24.73 4.17 11.70
C VAL A 496 24.43 5.55 11.13
N GLY A 497 24.54 6.61 11.95
CA GLY A 497 24.52 8.00 11.49
C GLY A 497 23.19 8.46 10.86
N ALA A 498 22.06 8.11 11.47
CA ALA A 498 20.74 8.54 11.00
C ALA A 498 20.56 10.06 11.16
N ARG A 499 20.14 10.72 10.07
CA ARG A 499 20.05 12.19 9.91
C ARG A 499 18.74 12.64 9.25
N HIS A 500 17.67 11.85 9.36
CA HIS A 500 16.37 12.21 8.80
C HIS A 500 15.63 13.21 9.70
N ARG A 501 15.10 14.30 9.11
CA ARG A 501 14.46 15.42 9.81
C ARG A 501 15.34 15.97 10.95
N ASN A 502 14.89 15.88 12.21
CA ASN A 502 15.60 16.41 13.37
C ASN A 502 16.66 15.47 13.95
N LEU A 503 16.82 14.25 13.44
CA LEU A 503 17.82 13.29 13.93
C LEU A 503 19.25 13.82 13.77
N ARG A 504 20.02 13.83 14.86
CA ARG A 504 21.35 14.45 14.93
C ARG A 504 22.48 13.40 14.83
N ASN A 505 22.57 12.73 13.68
CA ASN A 505 23.58 11.70 13.40
C ASN A 505 23.52 10.51 14.39
N VAL A 506 22.32 9.98 14.60
CA VAL A 506 22.03 8.96 15.62
C VAL A 506 22.58 7.59 15.23
N HIS A 507 23.19 6.90 16.19
CA HIS A 507 23.60 5.50 16.07
C HIS A 507 22.63 4.61 16.87
N LEU A 508 21.73 3.92 16.17
CA LEU A 508 20.72 3.05 16.78
C LEU A 508 21.22 1.61 16.83
N ARG A 509 21.03 0.92 17.97
CA ARG A 509 21.39 -0.49 18.15
C ARG A 509 20.22 -1.26 18.78
N ILE A 510 19.70 -2.26 18.07
CA ILE A 510 18.58 -3.10 18.50
C ILE A 510 19.06 -4.54 18.74
N PRO A 511 18.88 -5.10 19.95
CA PRO A 511 19.22 -6.50 20.23
C PRO A 511 18.20 -7.45 19.59
N LEU A 512 18.69 -8.41 18.80
CA LEU A 512 17.83 -9.36 18.08
C LEU A 512 17.32 -10.48 18.99
N GLY A 513 16.07 -10.90 18.76
CA GLY A 513 15.38 -11.91 19.57
C GLY A 513 14.84 -11.39 20.91
N THR A 514 14.49 -10.10 20.98
CA THR A 514 14.00 -9.43 22.19
C THR A 514 12.76 -8.57 21.91
N LEU A 515 12.07 -8.14 22.98
CA LEU A 515 11.11 -7.03 22.93
C LEU A 515 11.84 -5.70 23.18
N THR A 516 12.07 -4.92 22.14
CA THR A 516 12.68 -3.58 22.24
C THR A 516 11.59 -2.51 22.15
N VAL A 517 11.54 -1.60 23.12
CA VAL A 517 10.64 -0.43 23.09
C VAL A 517 11.44 0.83 22.78
N VAL A 518 10.90 1.65 21.89
CA VAL A 518 11.44 2.95 21.48
C VAL A 518 10.48 4.02 21.97
N THR A 519 10.97 4.89 22.85
CA THR A 519 10.15 5.86 23.58
C THR A 519 10.82 7.24 23.59
N GLY A 520 10.29 8.15 24.40
CA GLY A 520 10.67 9.55 24.45
C GLY A 520 9.62 10.48 23.86
N VAL A 521 9.79 11.79 24.05
CA VAL A 521 8.72 12.79 23.87
C VAL A 521 8.14 12.85 22.44
N SER A 522 6.90 13.31 22.30
CA SER A 522 6.26 13.48 20.98
C SER A 522 7.06 14.50 20.16
N GLY A 523 7.39 14.18 18.90
CA GLY A 523 8.29 15.02 18.09
C GLY A 523 9.81 14.84 18.33
N SER A 524 10.25 13.94 19.22
CA SER A 524 11.69 13.65 19.45
C SER A 524 12.43 12.95 18.28
N GLY A 525 11.68 12.39 17.30
CA GLY A 525 12.23 11.71 16.13
C GLY A 525 11.94 10.20 16.00
N LYS A 526 11.16 9.61 16.94
CA LYS A 526 10.87 8.15 17.00
C LYS A 526 10.48 7.53 15.66
N SER A 527 9.39 8.00 15.04
CA SER A 527 8.88 7.47 13.78
C SER A 527 9.84 7.73 12.60
N SER A 528 10.58 8.85 12.64
CA SER A 528 11.62 9.15 11.65
C SER A 528 12.84 8.23 11.73
N LEU A 529 13.19 7.77 12.94
CA LEU A 529 14.26 6.78 13.14
C LEU A 529 13.81 5.36 12.80
N ILE A 530 12.65 4.93 13.31
CA ILE A 530 12.21 3.53 13.24
C ILE A 530 11.44 3.21 11.96
N GLN A 531 10.50 4.05 11.52
CA GLN A 531 9.73 3.79 10.31
C GLN A 531 10.44 4.36 9.08
N GLU A 532 10.72 5.67 9.06
CA GLU A 532 11.19 6.34 7.85
C GLU A 532 12.66 6.04 7.52
N THR A 533 13.49 5.71 8.52
CA THR A 533 14.89 5.31 8.32
C THR A 533 15.06 3.79 8.39
N LEU A 534 14.89 3.18 9.57
CA LEU A 534 15.15 1.74 9.76
C LEU A 534 14.24 0.84 8.91
N ALA A 535 12.92 0.97 9.03
CA ALA A 535 11.98 0.07 8.35
C ALA A 535 12.15 0.15 6.82
N LYS A 536 12.18 1.37 6.26
CA LYS A 536 12.44 1.56 4.82
C LYS A 536 13.81 1.02 4.37
N ALA A 537 14.86 1.17 5.18
CA ALA A 537 16.20 0.66 4.82
C ALA A 537 16.24 -0.88 4.81
N VAL A 538 15.57 -1.51 5.77
CA VAL A 538 15.39 -2.97 5.83
C VAL A 538 14.49 -3.45 4.67
N ALA A 539 13.37 -2.76 4.40
CA ALA A 539 12.42 -3.07 3.33
C ALA A 539 13.07 -3.00 1.94
N ARG A 540 13.83 -1.92 1.66
CA ARG A 540 14.57 -1.73 0.40
C ARG A 540 15.57 -2.87 0.15
N LYS A 541 16.24 -3.36 1.21
CA LYS A 541 17.24 -4.44 1.10
C LYS A 541 16.64 -5.86 1.07
N LEU A 542 15.64 -6.18 1.89
CA LEU A 542 15.04 -7.53 1.95
C LEU A 542 13.95 -7.74 0.89
N HIS A 543 13.00 -6.80 0.80
CA HIS A 543 11.80 -6.94 -0.05
C HIS A 543 11.98 -6.36 -1.46
N ARG A 544 13.13 -5.71 -1.73
CA ARG A 544 13.43 -4.97 -2.98
C ARG A 544 12.36 -3.92 -3.32
N LEU A 545 11.75 -3.34 -2.28
CA LEU A 545 10.75 -2.28 -2.43
C LEU A 545 11.42 -0.97 -2.86
N ASN A 546 10.72 -0.21 -3.70
CA ASN A 546 11.12 1.10 -4.23
C ASN A 546 10.91 2.23 -3.21
N GLU A 547 11.28 1.99 -1.94
CA GLU A 547 11.16 2.95 -0.85
C GLU A 547 12.48 3.67 -0.60
N THR A 548 12.42 5.00 -0.46
CA THR A 548 13.59 5.80 -0.07
C THR A 548 13.67 5.89 1.46
N PRO A 549 14.69 5.30 2.11
CA PRO A 549 14.91 5.48 3.53
C PRO A 549 15.45 6.89 3.83
N GLY A 550 15.20 7.35 5.06
CA GLY A 550 15.82 8.55 5.59
C GLY A 550 17.36 8.49 5.54
N PRO A 551 18.06 9.64 5.42
CA PRO A 551 19.52 9.68 5.34
C PRO A 551 20.21 8.97 6.50
N HIS A 552 21.11 8.04 6.21
CA HIS A 552 21.95 7.30 7.16
C HIS A 552 23.25 6.83 6.48
N ASP A 553 24.26 6.42 7.25
CA ASP A 553 25.59 6.02 6.73
C ASP A 553 25.71 4.54 6.40
N GLU A 554 25.04 3.68 7.18
CA GLU A 554 25.14 2.22 7.09
C GLU A 554 23.98 1.52 7.83
N LEU A 555 23.67 0.29 7.40
CA LEU A 555 22.77 -0.64 8.10
C LEU A 555 23.49 -1.99 8.26
N ARG A 556 23.70 -2.43 9.50
CA ARG A 556 24.44 -3.66 9.87
C ARG A 556 23.54 -4.67 10.57
N GLY A 557 23.90 -5.95 10.53
CA GLY A 557 23.17 -7.02 11.22
C GLY A 557 22.02 -7.65 10.43
N LEU A 558 21.76 -7.17 9.20
CA LEU A 558 20.64 -7.60 8.38
C LEU A 558 20.63 -9.11 8.05
N GLN A 559 21.81 -9.75 8.02
CA GLN A 559 21.97 -11.18 7.75
C GLN A 559 21.27 -12.12 8.77
N HIS A 560 20.77 -11.57 9.87
CA HIS A 560 20.04 -12.31 10.91
C HIS A 560 18.50 -12.19 10.77
N ILE A 561 18.01 -11.47 9.76
CA ILE A 561 16.58 -11.17 9.55
C ILE A 561 16.16 -11.64 8.16
N ASP A 562 15.16 -12.53 8.09
CA ASP A 562 14.63 -13.05 6.82
C ASP A 562 13.51 -12.15 6.26
N LYS A 563 12.75 -11.49 7.14
CA LYS A 563 11.50 -10.77 6.79
C LYS A 563 11.30 -9.58 7.72
N LEU A 564 10.88 -8.43 7.16
CA LEU A 564 10.31 -7.31 7.90
C LEU A 564 8.79 -7.34 7.81
N ILE A 565 8.12 -7.11 8.93
CA ILE A 565 6.70 -6.81 9.07
C ILE A 565 6.55 -5.47 9.77
N LEU A 566 5.94 -4.49 9.08
CA LEU A 566 5.47 -3.24 9.67
C LEU A 566 3.96 -3.40 9.96
N VAL A 567 3.56 -3.12 11.20
CA VAL A 567 2.16 -3.16 11.65
C VAL A 567 1.76 -1.75 12.07
N ASP A 568 1.27 -0.99 11.11
CA ASP A 568 0.86 0.41 11.27
C ASP A 568 -0.66 0.55 11.51
N GLN A 569 -1.09 1.73 11.96
CA GLN A 569 -2.49 2.05 12.24
C GLN A 569 -3.32 2.40 10.99
N GLN A 570 -2.74 2.34 9.78
CA GLN A 570 -3.49 2.60 8.54
C GLN A 570 -4.67 1.61 8.39
N PRO A 571 -5.82 2.02 7.81
CA PRO A 571 -6.95 1.13 7.58
C PRO A 571 -6.54 -0.12 6.78
N ILE A 572 -7.08 -1.30 7.12
CA ILE A 572 -6.83 -2.54 6.34
C ILE A 572 -7.40 -2.48 4.91
N GLY A 573 -8.29 -1.52 4.64
CA GLY A 573 -8.80 -1.23 3.30
C GLY A 573 -9.90 -0.16 3.32
N ASN A 574 -9.99 0.62 2.25
CA ASN A 574 -10.90 1.78 2.17
C ASN A 574 -12.33 1.42 1.70
N THR A 575 -12.71 0.15 1.69
CA THR A 575 -14.02 -0.31 1.20
C THR A 575 -14.63 -1.40 2.10
N PRO A 576 -15.97 -1.49 2.21
CA PRO A 576 -16.67 -2.56 2.95
C PRO A 576 -16.33 -4.00 2.54
N LYS A 577 -15.73 -4.20 1.35
CA LYS A 577 -15.25 -5.51 0.86
C LYS A 577 -14.04 -6.03 1.64
N SER A 578 -13.28 -5.14 2.26
CA SER A 578 -12.21 -5.49 3.20
C SER A 578 -12.82 -5.65 4.60
N ASN A 579 -12.53 -6.75 5.28
CA ASN A 579 -13.00 -7.05 6.64
C ASN A 579 -12.04 -8.05 7.32
N PRO A 580 -12.16 -8.32 8.64
CA PRO A 580 -11.28 -9.26 9.33
C PRO A 580 -11.23 -10.65 8.68
N GLY A 581 -12.38 -11.14 8.19
CA GLY A 581 -12.49 -12.43 7.51
C GLY A 581 -11.71 -12.52 6.19
N THR A 582 -11.78 -11.50 5.33
CA THR A 582 -11.04 -11.47 4.07
C THR A 582 -9.56 -11.15 4.26
N PHE A 583 -9.21 -10.27 5.21
CA PHE A 583 -7.83 -9.89 5.47
C PHE A 583 -6.99 -11.02 6.06
N THR A 584 -7.54 -11.79 7.01
CA THR A 584 -6.87 -12.97 7.57
C THR A 584 -6.90 -14.20 6.65
N GLY A 585 -7.68 -14.16 5.57
CA GLY A 585 -7.89 -15.28 4.64
C GLY A 585 -8.81 -16.38 5.16
N VAL A 586 -9.26 -16.32 6.42
CA VAL A 586 -10.15 -17.35 7.01
C VAL A 586 -11.48 -17.48 6.27
N PHE A 587 -11.95 -16.39 5.65
CA PHE A 587 -13.17 -16.42 4.86
C PHE A 587 -13.07 -17.32 3.62
N ASP A 588 -11.87 -17.58 3.10
CA ASP A 588 -11.70 -18.46 1.95
C ASP A 588 -11.92 -19.94 2.33
N GLU A 589 -11.42 -20.37 3.49
CA GLU A 589 -11.70 -21.70 4.06
C GLU A 589 -13.18 -21.86 4.44
N ILE A 590 -13.84 -20.79 4.93
CA ILE A 590 -15.29 -20.79 5.18
C ILE A 590 -16.09 -20.91 3.87
N ARG A 591 -15.71 -20.18 2.81
CA ARG A 591 -16.37 -20.31 1.49
C ARG A 591 -16.24 -21.70 0.89
N GLU A 592 -15.10 -22.37 1.09
CA GLU A 592 -14.91 -23.76 0.68
C GLU A 592 -15.78 -24.71 1.52
N LEU A 593 -15.85 -24.54 2.84
CA LEU A 593 -16.78 -25.28 3.69
C LEU A 593 -18.24 -25.16 3.22
N PHE A 594 -18.70 -23.95 2.91
CA PHE A 594 -20.06 -23.73 2.42
C PHE A 594 -20.31 -24.38 1.04
N ALA A 595 -19.28 -24.52 0.20
CA ALA A 595 -19.36 -25.24 -1.07
C ALA A 595 -19.49 -26.77 -0.89
N GLN A 596 -18.93 -27.33 0.19
CA GLN A 596 -18.99 -28.77 0.49
C GLN A 596 -20.31 -29.20 1.17
N LEU A 597 -21.19 -28.27 1.56
CA LEU A 597 -22.50 -28.60 2.15
C LEU A 597 -23.39 -29.41 1.17
N PRO A 598 -24.22 -30.34 1.66
CA PRO A 598 -25.11 -31.14 0.81
C PRO A 598 -26.00 -30.29 -0.10
N GLU A 599 -26.60 -29.23 0.44
CA GLU A 599 -27.47 -28.29 -0.27
C GLU A 599 -26.73 -27.57 -1.42
N SER A 600 -25.47 -27.19 -1.18
CA SER A 600 -24.59 -26.56 -2.16
C SER A 600 -24.17 -27.54 -3.26
N LYS A 601 -23.79 -28.77 -2.89
CA LYS A 601 -23.42 -29.84 -3.82
C LYS A 601 -24.58 -30.17 -4.78
N VAL A 602 -25.77 -30.39 -4.24
CA VAL A 602 -27.03 -30.60 -5.00
C VAL A 602 -27.24 -29.51 -6.05
N ARG A 603 -27.05 -28.24 -5.66
CA ARG A 603 -27.26 -27.06 -6.53
C ARG A 603 -26.06 -26.74 -7.44
N GLY A 604 -24.95 -27.47 -7.33
CA GLY A 604 -23.72 -27.23 -8.09
C GLY A 604 -22.96 -25.96 -7.67
N TRP A 605 -23.20 -25.45 -6.47
CA TRP A 605 -22.56 -24.24 -5.96
C TRP A 605 -21.12 -24.50 -5.54
N ARG A 606 -20.22 -23.63 -5.98
CA ARG A 606 -18.79 -23.62 -5.62
C ARG A 606 -18.47 -22.43 -4.72
N ALA A 607 -17.30 -22.41 -4.09
CA ALA A 607 -16.84 -21.32 -3.22
C ALA A 607 -16.91 -19.91 -3.85
N GLY A 608 -16.98 -19.82 -5.19
CA GLY A 608 -17.24 -18.58 -5.92
C GLY A 608 -18.63 -17.98 -5.73
N ARG A 609 -19.69 -18.80 -5.61
CA ARG A 609 -21.07 -18.35 -5.31
C ARG A 609 -21.13 -17.67 -3.93
N PHE A 610 -20.35 -18.21 -3.00
CA PHE A 610 -20.18 -17.72 -1.63
C PHE A 610 -19.23 -16.53 -1.50
N SER A 611 -18.72 -15.96 -2.60
CA SER A 611 -17.87 -14.76 -2.57
C SER A 611 -18.69 -13.50 -2.86
N PHE A 612 -18.85 -12.60 -1.88
CA PHE A 612 -19.49 -11.30 -2.12
C PHE A 612 -18.72 -10.43 -3.13
N ASN A 613 -17.44 -10.72 -3.37
CA ASN A 613 -16.61 -10.03 -4.36
C ASN A 613 -16.87 -10.47 -5.81
N ARG A 614 -17.58 -11.58 -6.05
CA ARG A 614 -17.84 -12.11 -7.41
C ARG A 614 -19.34 -12.12 -7.72
N ALA A 615 -19.67 -11.81 -8.97
CA ALA A 615 -21.05 -11.91 -9.46
C ALA A 615 -21.59 -13.35 -9.35
N GLY A 616 -22.90 -13.46 -9.19
CA GLY A 616 -23.63 -14.73 -9.23
C GLY A 616 -24.21 -15.21 -7.90
N GLY A 617 -23.71 -14.76 -6.75
CA GLY A 617 -24.31 -15.02 -5.43
C GLY A 617 -24.42 -13.81 -4.51
N ARG A 618 -23.61 -12.77 -4.75
CA ARG A 618 -23.73 -11.46 -4.09
C ARG A 618 -25.07 -10.77 -4.40
N CYS A 619 -25.42 -9.78 -3.60
CA CYS A 619 -26.43 -8.79 -3.96
C CYS A 619 -25.84 -7.85 -5.02
N GLU A 620 -26.50 -7.75 -6.18
CA GLU A 620 -25.99 -6.94 -7.30
C GLU A 620 -26.22 -5.43 -7.09
N LEU A 621 -27.26 -5.01 -6.35
CA LEU A 621 -27.54 -3.58 -6.09
C LEU A 621 -26.48 -2.87 -5.24
N CYS A 622 -25.78 -3.60 -4.37
CA CYS A 622 -24.62 -3.08 -3.62
C CYS A 622 -23.29 -3.73 -4.05
N GLU A 623 -23.31 -4.52 -5.13
CA GLU A 623 -22.17 -5.34 -5.59
C GLU A 623 -21.44 -6.13 -4.48
N GLY A 624 -22.19 -6.63 -3.49
CA GLY A 624 -21.67 -7.36 -2.33
C GLY A 624 -21.03 -6.49 -1.23
N ASN A 625 -21.08 -5.15 -1.31
CA ASN A 625 -20.64 -4.28 -0.22
C ASN A 625 -21.54 -4.41 1.03
N GLY A 626 -22.82 -4.74 0.86
CA GLY A 626 -23.85 -4.68 1.91
C GLY A 626 -24.31 -3.26 2.25
N GLN A 627 -23.53 -2.25 1.86
CA GLN A 627 -23.75 -0.83 2.09
C GLN A 627 -23.62 -0.04 0.77
N LYS A 628 -24.19 1.16 0.72
CA LYS A 628 -24.03 2.16 -0.34
C LYS A 628 -23.36 3.40 0.24
N LEU A 629 -22.39 3.98 -0.47
CA LEU A 629 -21.79 5.26 -0.09
C LEU A 629 -22.72 6.39 -0.54
N ILE A 630 -23.03 7.32 0.36
CA ILE A 630 -23.70 8.58 0.04
C ILE A 630 -22.69 9.71 0.23
N GLU A 631 -22.43 10.43 -0.85
CA GLU A 631 -21.59 11.63 -0.85
C GLU A 631 -22.33 12.79 -0.16
N MET A 632 -21.64 13.49 0.74
CA MET A 632 -22.23 14.55 1.57
C MET A 632 -21.46 15.86 1.38
N HIS A 633 -22.13 16.93 0.95
CA HIS A 633 -21.44 18.18 0.54
C HIS A 633 -20.70 18.93 1.66
N PHE A 634 -21.10 18.76 2.93
CA PHE A 634 -20.53 19.49 4.09
C PHE A 634 -20.18 18.59 5.28
N LEU A 635 -20.70 17.37 5.31
CA LEU A 635 -20.42 16.36 6.33
C LEU A 635 -19.54 15.27 5.70
N PRO A 636 -18.83 14.46 6.49
CA PRO A 636 -18.15 13.27 5.95
C PRO A 636 -19.15 12.34 5.25
N ASP A 637 -18.72 11.70 4.17
CA ASP A 637 -19.53 10.72 3.45
C ASP A 637 -19.94 9.55 4.35
N VAL A 638 -21.14 9.02 4.14
CA VAL A 638 -21.74 8.01 5.01
C VAL A 638 -22.06 6.73 4.24
N TRP A 639 -21.67 5.59 4.80
CA TRP A 639 -22.09 4.27 4.32
C TRP A 639 -23.46 3.91 4.91
N ILE A 640 -24.50 3.96 4.10
CA ILE A 640 -25.86 3.52 4.47
C ILE A 640 -26.05 2.04 4.15
N GLU A 641 -26.91 1.35 4.90
CA GLU A 641 -27.26 -0.05 4.64
C GLU A 641 -27.97 -0.22 3.29
N CYS A 642 -27.71 -1.31 2.57
CA CYS A 642 -28.41 -1.60 1.32
C CYS A 642 -29.84 -2.10 1.57
N ASP A 643 -30.80 -1.24 1.24
CA ASP A 643 -32.23 -1.51 0.98
C ASP A 643 -32.60 -2.93 0.49
N GLN A 644 -31.93 -3.46 -0.55
CA GLN A 644 -32.31 -4.77 -1.12
C GLN A 644 -31.87 -5.96 -0.26
N CYS A 645 -30.64 -5.97 0.26
CA CYS A 645 -30.09 -7.13 0.99
C CYS A 645 -30.06 -6.96 2.51
N ARG A 646 -30.38 -5.77 3.03
CA ARG A 646 -30.36 -5.42 4.45
C ARG A 646 -29.03 -5.80 5.12
N GLY A 647 -27.94 -5.25 4.59
CA GLY A 647 -26.57 -5.55 5.05
C GLY A 647 -26.02 -6.93 4.64
N LYS A 648 -26.87 -7.94 4.35
CA LYS A 648 -26.50 -9.37 4.18
C LYS A 648 -25.51 -9.67 3.04
N ARG A 649 -25.17 -8.72 2.17
CA ARG A 649 -24.22 -8.85 1.03
C ARG A 649 -24.56 -9.86 -0.07
N TYR A 650 -25.45 -10.81 0.16
CA TYR A 650 -25.83 -11.91 -0.74
C TYR A 650 -27.28 -11.81 -1.24
N ASN A 651 -27.60 -12.53 -2.30
CA ASN A 651 -28.97 -12.75 -2.74
C ASN A 651 -29.67 -13.83 -1.88
N ALA A 652 -31.00 -13.78 -1.81
CA ALA A 652 -31.80 -14.66 -0.95
C ALA A 652 -31.58 -16.16 -1.23
N GLU A 653 -31.36 -16.53 -2.50
CA GLU A 653 -31.00 -17.90 -2.86
C GLU A 653 -29.73 -18.38 -2.13
N THR A 654 -28.64 -17.61 -2.18
CA THR A 654 -27.35 -18.03 -1.60
C THR A 654 -27.43 -18.20 -0.08
N LEU A 655 -28.32 -17.45 0.58
CA LEU A 655 -28.58 -17.53 2.02
C LEU A 655 -29.35 -18.79 2.45
N THR A 656 -29.88 -19.59 1.52
CA THR A 656 -30.55 -20.85 1.88
C THR A 656 -29.57 -21.95 2.30
N ALA A 657 -28.30 -21.89 1.87
CA ALA A 657 -27.30 -22.86 2.32
C ALA A 657 -26.90 -22.58 3.76
N ARG A 658 -27.05 -23.56 4.66
CA ARG A 658 -26.83 -23.37 6.11
C ARG A 658 -25.85 -24.39 6.69
N TYR A 659 -24.85 -23.92 7.44
CA TYR A 659 -24.00 -24.74 8.29
C TYR A 659 -24.43 -24.59 9.75
N ARG A 660 -24.80 -25.70 10.41
CA ARG A 660 -25.30 -25.69 11.80
C ARG A 660 -26.41 -24.64 12.04
N GLY A 661 -27.31 -24.48 11.07
CA GLY A 661 -28.40 -23.50 11.07
C GLY A 661 -28.02 -22.08 10.60
N GLN A 662 -26.73 -21.73 10.52
CA GLN A 662 -26.25 -20.40 10.14
C GLN A 662 -26.01 -20.29 8.64
N SER A 663 -26.50 -19.23 8.00
CA SER A 663 -26.13 -18.91 6.60
C SER A 663 -24.77 -18.21 6.55
N ILE A 664 -24.19 -18.05 5.35
CA ILE A 664 -22.89 -17.38 5.21
C ILE A 664 -22.91 -15.91 5.65
N ALA A 665 -24.04 -15.20 5.53
CA ALA A 665 -24.16 -13.84 6.02
C ALA A 665 -24.28 -13.81 7.55
N ASP A 666 -25.00 -14.77 8.14
CA ASP A 666 -25.11 -14.89 9.60
C ASP A 666 -23.73 -15.20 10.23
N VAL A 667 -22.87 -15.97 9.54
CA VAL A 667 -21.46 -16.19 9.92
C VAL A 667 -20.59 -14.91 9.78
N LEU A 668 -20.89 -14.03 8.84
CA LEU A 668 -20.18 -12.75 8.70
C LEU A 668 -20.62 -11.71 9.76
N GLU A 669 -21.87 -11.73 10.17
CA GLU A 669 -22.41 -10.87 11.24
C GLU A 669 -22.06 -11.41 12.65
N MET A 670 -21.58 -12.64 12.75
CA MET A 670 -21.20 -13.27 14.01
C MET A 670 -19.92 -12.65 14.60
N PRO A 671 -19.88 -12.37 15.93
CA PRO A 671 -18.64 -12.03 16.63
C PRO A 671 -17.59 -13.14 16.48
N ILE A 672 -16.33 -12.77 16.31
CA ILE A 672 -15.23 -13.71 16.06
C ILE A 672 -15.10 -14.77 17.17
N GLY A 673 -15.36 -14.42 18.43
CA GLY A 673 -15.40 -15.38 19.54
C GLY A 673 -16.48 -16.46 19.37
N GLN A 674 -17.67 -16.09 18.90
CA GLN A 674 -18.74 -17.06 18.62
C GLN A 674 -18.47 -17.85 17.33
N ALA A 675 -17.82 -17.24 16.34
CA ALA A 675 -17.37 -17.97 15.14
C ALA A 675 -16.32 -19.04 15.50
N LEU A 676 -15.44 -18.75 16.47
CA LEU A 676 -14.46 -19.72 16.99
C LEU A 676 -15.15 -20.94 17.63
N GLU A 677 -16.19 -20.72 18.44
CA GLU A 677 -17.05 -21.80 18.98
C GLU A 677 -17.71 -22.61 17.85
N LEU A 678 -18.29 -21.92 16.85
CA LEU A 678 -19.02 -22.56 15.74
C LEU A 678 -18.13 -23.49 14.89
N PHE A 679 -16.85 -23.13 14.71
CA PHE A 679 -15.88 -23.83 13.86
C PHE A 679 -14.75 -24.55 14.63
N GLU A 680 -14.92 -24.78 15.94
CA GLU A 680 -13.86 -25.36 16.78
C GLU A 680 -13.33 -26.71 16.25
N ASN A 681 -14.19 -27.52 15.62
CA ASN A 681 -13.85 -28.82 15.06
C ASN A 681 -13.11 -28.77 13.70
N ILE A 682 -12.76 -27.59 13.19
CA ILE A 682 -12.12 -27.40 11.88
C ILE A 682 -10.81 -26.59 12.06
N PRO A 683 -9.64 -27.26 12.21
CA PRO A 683 -8.37 -26.62 12.55
C PRO A 683 -7.95 -25.45 11.66
N ARG A 684 -8.25 -25.53 10.35
CA ARG A 684 -7.91 -24.48 9.38
C ARG A 684 -8.67 -23.18 9.60
N ILE A 685 -9.87 -23.25 10.19
CA ILE A 685 -10.71 -22.09 10.53
C ILE A 685 -10.45 -21.68 11.99
N ARG A 686 -10.36 -22.66 12.92
CA ARG A 686 -10.05 -22.44 14.34
C ARG A 686 -8.76 -21.65 14.56
N GLY A 687 -7.68 -21.97 13.82
CA GLY A 687 -6.37 -21.33 13.98
C GLY A 687 -6.42 -19.80 13.80
N PRO A 688 -6.84 -19.28 12.64
CA PRO A 688 -6.99 -17.84 12.39
C PRO A 688 -7.97 -17.13 13.34
N LEU A 689 -9.13 -17.73 13.63
CA LEU A 689 -10.12 -17.13 14.54
C LEU A 689 -9.57 -17.00 15.96
N ALA A 690 -8.88 -18.03 16.47
CA ALA A 690 -8.26 -17.97 17.79
C ALA A 690 -7.10 -16.96 17.86
N THR A 691 -6.34 -16.74 16.77
CA THR A 691 -5.35 -15.65 16.75
C THR A 691 -6.00 -14.28 16.79
N LEU A 692 -7.19 -14.09 16.22
CA LEU A 692 -7.98 -12.85 16.35
C LEU A 692 -8.51 -12.66 17.78
N CYS A 693 -9.05 -13.71 18.42
CA CYS A 693 -9.45 -13.64 19.82
C CYS A 693 -8.26 -13.33 20.75
N ALA A 694 -7.08 -13.91 20.49
CA ALA A 694 -5.88 -13.73 21.32
C ALA A 694 -5.33 -12.30 21.32
N VAL A 695 -5.53 -11.54 20.23
CA VAL A 695 -5.21 -10.10 20.17
C VAL A 695 -6.33 -9.20 20.70
N GLY A 696 -7.36 -9.77 21.34
CA GLY A 696 -8.49 -9.02 21.90
C GLY A 696 -9.45 -8.45 20.84
N LEU A 697 -9.76 -9.24 19.80
CA LEU A 697 -10.75 -8.89 18.76
C LEU A 697 -11.92 -9.90 18.70
N ASP A 698 -12.20 -10.60 19.78
CA ASP A 698 -13.29 -11.59 19.89
C ASP A 698 -14.70 -10.96 19.72
N TYR A 699 -14.84 -9.68 20.06
CA TYR A 699 -16.08 -8.90 19.95
C TYR A 699 -16.41 -8.44 18.53
N LEU A 700 -15.41 -8.24 17.66
CA LEU A 700 -15.61 -7.77 16.29
C LEU A 700 -16.38 -8.81 15.47
N THR A 701 -17.25 -8.35 14.57
CA THR A 701 -17.91 -9.27 13.63
C THR A 701 -16.96 -9.65 12.49
N LEU A 702 -17.00 -10.91 12.06
CA LEU A 702 -16.04 -11.42 11.05
C LEU A 702 -16.11 -10.63 9.72
N GLY A 703 -17.29 -10.11 9.40
CA GLY A 703 -17.60 -9.32 8.21
C GLY A 703 -17.52 -7.80 8.39
N GLN A 704 -17.15 -7.27 9.56
CA GLN A 704 -17.14 -5.84 9.85
C GLN A 704 -16.35 -5.03 8.81
N SER A 705 -16.98 -4.00 8.25
CA SER A 705 -16.40 -3.18 7.19
C SER A 705 -15.09 -2.51 7.65
N ALA A 706 -14.01 -2.65 6.88
CA ALA A 706 -12.72 -2.08 7.21
C ALA A 706 -12.72 -0.55 7.49
N PRO A 707 -13.52 0.30 6.80
CA PRO A 707 -13.62 1.72 7.13
C PRO A 707 -14.28 2.03 8.48
N THR A 708 -14.91 1.04 9.13
CA THR A 708 -15.53 1.17 10.46
C THR A 708 -14.73 0.45 11.55
N LEU A 709 -13.43 0.21 11.30
CA LEU A 709 -12.47 -0.24 12.31
C LEU A 709 -11.62 0.96 12.74
N SER A 710 -11.36 1.07 14.03
CA SER A 710 -10.35 1.98 14.57
C SER A 710 -8.93 1.61 14.08
N GLY A 711 -7.99 2.55 14.17
CA GLY A 711 -6.59 2.31 13.81
C GLY A 711 -5.97 1.14 14.59
N GLY A 712 -6.24 1.07 15.90
CA GLY A 712 -5.79 -0.03 16.77
C GLY A 712 -6.44 -1.39 16.46
N GLU A 713 -7.71 -1.43 16.05
CA GLU A 713 -8.36 -2.67 15.57
C GLU A 713 -7.76 -3.13 14.24
N ALA A 714 -7.60 -2.21 13.28
CA ALA A 714 -6.98 -2.48 11.99
C ALA A 714 -5.55 -3.04 12.16
N GLN A 715 -4.78 -2.46 13.08
CA GLN A 715 -3.44 -2.92 13.44
C GLN A 715 -3.45 -4.32 14.09
N ARG A 716 -4.38 -4.59 15.03
CA ARG A 716 -4.55 -5.91 15.65
C ARG A 716 -4.96 -6.99 14.63
N VAL A 717 -5.80 -6.66 13.64
CA VAL A 717 -6.14 -7.58 12.52
C VAL A 717 -4.90 -7.92 11.69
N LYS A 718 -4.03 -6.94 11.38
CA LYS A 718 -2.76 -7.18 10.69
C LYS A 718 -1.82 -8.08 11.50
N LEU A 719 -1.72 -7.84 12.81
CA LEU A 719 -0.92 -8.66 13.73
C LEU A 719 -1.42 -10.11 13.76
N ALA A 720 -2.74 -10.32 13.89
CA ALA A 720 -3.36 -11.65 13.86
C ALA A 720 -3.12 -12.38 12.53
N ALA A 721 -3.20 -11.68 11.38
CA ALA A 721 -2.94 -12.26 10.06
C ALA A 721 -1.48 -12.74 9.89
N GLU A 722 -0.50 -12.04 10.46
CA GLU A 722 0.90 -12.48 10.47
C GLU A 722 1.17 -13.57 11.51
N LEU A 723 0.52 -13.52 12.68
CA LEU A 723 0.55 -14.62 13.65
C LEU A 723 0.03 -15.92 13.04
N ALA A 724 -1.04 -15.87 12.25
CA ALA A 724 -1.64 -17.01 11.55
C ALA A 724 -0.66 -17.71 10.57
N ARG A 725 0.38 -17.02 10.09
CA ARG A 725 1.35 -17.57 9.13
C ARG A 725 2.43 -18.43 9.83
N PRO A 726 3.09 -19.38 9.11
CA PRO A 726 4.27 -20.07 9.62
C PRO A 726 5.41 -19.10 9.94
N GLN A 727 6.13 -19.36 11.03
CA GLN A 727 7.18 -18.48 11.56
C GLN A 727 8.56 -19.07 11.32
N THR A 728 9.53 -18.27 10.85
CA THR A 728 10.94 -18.71 10.71
C THR A 728 11.79 -18.45 11.96
N GLY A 729 11.28 -17.65 12.91
CA GLY A 729 12.03 -17.20 14.07
C GLY A 729 13.13 -16.17 13.73
N LYS A 730 13.07 -15.54 12.56
CA LYS A 730 13.98 -14.47 12.12
C LYS A 730 13.21 -13.30 11.47
N THR A 731 11.97 -13.09 11.88
CA THR A 731 11.17 -11.94 11.45
C THR A 731 11.47 -10.74 12.36
N LEU A 732 11.59 -9.55 11.78
CA LEU A 732 11.54 -8.28 12.49
C LEU A 732 10.11 -7.74 12.41
N TYR A 733 9.46 -7.57 13.55
CA TYR A 733 8.18 -6.89 13.69
C TYR A 733 8.43 -5.46 14.17
N ILE A 734 7.79 -4.48 13.52
CA ILE A 734 7.74 -3.09 13.95
C ILE A 734 6.28 -2.72 14.17
N LEU A 735 5.93 -2.29 15.38
CA LEU A 735 4.59 -1.83 15.75
C LEU A 735 4.63 -0.36 16.18
N ASP A 736 3.63 0.40 15.77
CA ASP A 736 3.49 1.83 16.07
C ASP A 736 2.30 2.06 17.02
N GLU A 737 2.59 2.46 18.26
CA GLU A 737 1.61 2.70 19.34
C GLU A 737 0.50 1.64 19.43
N PRO A 738 0.83 0.34 19.59
CA PRO A 738 -0.17 -0.73 19.60
C PRO A 738 -1.08 -0.74 20.84
N THR A 739 -0.90 0.17 21.81
CA THR A 739 -1.84 0.38 22.91
C THR A 739 -2.96 1.40 22.62
N THR A 740 -2.96 2.07 21.47
CA THR A 740 -4.08 2.94 21.05
C THR A 740 -5.41 2.17 21.04
N GLY A 741 -6.45 2.70 21.69
CA GLY A 741 -7.75 2.05 21.80
C GLY A 741 -7.79 0.81 22.70
N LEU A 742 -6.85 0.64 23.65
CA LEU A 742 -6.80 -0.51 24.56
C LEU A 742 -6.95 -0.14 26.04
N HIS A 743 -7.92 -0.80 26.70
CA HIS A 743 -8.01 -0.85 28.15
C HIS A 743 -6.87 -1.71 28.74
N PHE A 744 -6.53 -1.52 30.03
CA PHE A 744 -5.39 -2.18 30.71
C PHE A 744 -5.40 -3.72 30.59
N ASP A 745 -6.58 -4.35 30.63
CA ASP A 745 -6.75 -5.80 30.47
C ASP A 745 -6.38 -6.29 29.05
N ASP A 746 -6.59 -5.47 28.04
CA ASP A 746 -6.26 -5.79 26.65
C ASP A 746 -4.78 -5.53 26.33
N ILE A 747 -4.14 -4.57 27.02
CA ILE A 747 -2.68 -4.41 27.00
C ILE A 747 -1.99 -5.68 27.54
N ASP A 748 -2.51 -6.29 28.61
CA ASP A 748 -2.03 -7.57 29.15
C ASP A 748 -2.17 -8.72 28.12
N LYS A 749 -3.32 -8.81 27.42
CA LYS A 749 -3.52 -9.79 26.33
C LYS A 749 -2.54 -9.57 25.18
N LEU A 750 -2.38 -8.31 24.73
CA LEU A 750 -1.45 -7.94 23.67
C LEU A 750 0.00 -8.30 24.04
N LEU A 751 0.44 -8.00 25.27
CA LEU A 751 1.78 -8.34 25.75
C LEU A 751 2.04 -9.86 25.74
N LYS A 752 1.05 -10.71 26.04
CA LYS A 752 1.17 -12.18 25.93
C LYS A 752 1.38 -12.65 24.49
N VAL A 753 0.76 -11.96 23.53
CA VAL A 753 0.93 -12.21 22.10
C VAL A 753 2.29 -11.73 21.59
N LEU A 754 2.72 -10.51 21.96
CA LEU A 754 4.04 -9.99 21.58
C LEU A 754 5.17 -10.84 22.18
N ASN A 755 5.04 -11.29 23.43
CA ASN A 755 5.99 -12.23 24.03
C ASN A 755 6.03 -13.56 23.27
N SER A 756 4.90 -14.09 22.77
CA SER A 756 4.88 -15.31 21.94
C SER A 756 5.68 -15.18 20.64
N LEU A 757 5.66 -14.01 20.00
CA LEU A 757 6.52 -13.74 18.84
C LEU A 757 8.00 -13.78 19.21
N VAL A 758 8.38 -13.20 20.35
CA VAL A 758 9.76 -13.15 20.83
C VAL A 758 10.26 -14.53 21.30
N GLU A 759 9.45 -15.34 21.96
CA GLU A 759 9.80 -16.73 22.35
C GLU A 759 10.03 -17.64 21.13
N LYS A 760 9.33 -17.39 20.01
CA LYS A 760 9.65 -18.03 18.72
C LYS A 760 10.94 -17.51 18.08
N GLY A 761 11.65 -16.61 18.77
CA GLY A 761 12.93 -16.05 18.40
C GLY A 761 12.88 -14.85 17.45
N ASN A 762 11.68 -14.35 17.11
CA ASN A 762 11.55 -13.13 16.32
C ASN A 762 11.99 -11.89 17.13
N THR A 763 12.25 -10.78 16.44
CA THR A 763 12.53 -9.50 17.11
C THR A 763 11.29 -8.62 17.01
N VAL A 764 10.87 -8.02 18.12
CA VAL A 764 9.71 -7.14 18.17
C VAL A 764 10.17 -5.76 18.64
N VAL A 765 10.01 -4.77 17.77
CA VAL A 765 10.30 -3.35 18.05
C VAL A 765 8.97 -2.62 18.14
N VAL A 766 8.76 -1.89 19.22
CA VAL A 766 7.51 -1.16 19.48
C VAL A 766 7.82 0.31 19.73
N ILE A 767 7.15 1.22 19.03
CA ILE A 767 7.15 2.64 19.36
C ILE A 767 6.03 2.85 20.38
N GLU A 768 6.35 3.27 21.61
CA GLU A 768 5.36 3.39 22.69
C GLU A 768 5.63 4.50 23.69
N HIS A 769 4.55 4.93 24.32
CA HIS A 769 4.48 5.89 25.42
C HIS A 769 3.89 5.26 26.69
N ASN A 770 3.16 4.15 26.56
CA ASN A 770 2.50 3.47 27.67
C ASN A 770 3.51 2.80 28.63
N LEU A 771 3.45 3.20 29.91
CA LEU A 771 4.39 2.77 30.94
C LEU A 771 4.29 1.27 31.28
N ASP A 772 3.12 0.63 31.11
CA ASP A 772 2.95 -0.81 31.32
C ASP A 772 3.62 -1.65 30.22
N VAL A 773 3.72 -1.13 28.99
CA VAL A 773 4.52 -1.75 27.92
C VAL A 773 6.01 -1.49 28.14
N ILE A 774 6.39 -0.24 28.44
CA ILE A 774 7.79 0.16 28.68
C ILE A 774 8.42 -0.65 29.82
N LYS A 775 7.74 -0.83 30.96
CA LYS A 775 8.27 -1.59 32.10
C LYS A 775 8.43 -3.10 31.79
N THR A 776 7.74 -3.61 30.77
CA THR A 776 7.73 -5.01 30.35
C THR A 776 8.83 -5.33 29.31
N ALA A 777 9.37 -4.31 28.63
CA ALA A 777 10.38 -4.43 27.59
C ALA A 777 11.69 -5.12 28.03
N ASP A 778 12.37 -5.83 27.13
CA ASP A 778 13.72 -6.36 27.40
C ASP A 778 14.80 -5.28 27.23
N TRP A 779 14.59 -4.37 26.27
CA TRP A 779 15.47 -3.26 25.93
C TRP A 779 14.65 -2.00 25.68
N LEU A 780 15.18 -0.86 26.11
CA LEU A 780 14.57 0.45 26.00
C LEU A 780 15.53 1.40 25.29
N ILE A 781 15.00 2.22 24.39
CA ILE A 781 15.73 3.25 23.66
C ILE A 781 14.93 4.56 23.78
N ASP A 782 15.47 5.54 24.50
CA ASP A 782 14.78 6.78 24.82
C ASP A 782 15.30 7.95 23.97
N LEU A 783 14.40 8.64 23.25
CA LEU A 783 14.73 9.75 22.35
C LEU A 783 14.33 11.12 22.92
N GLY A 784 15.21 12.11 22.74
CA GLY A 784 14.95 13.49 23.13
C GLY A 784 16.25 14.32 23.17
N PRO A 785 16.52 15.11 24.23
CA PRO A 785 15.71 15.28 25.45
C PRO A 785 14.37 15.97 25.23
N GLU A 786 14.28 16.85 24.23
CA GLU A 786 13.05 17.55 23.88
C GLU A 786 12.53 17.16 22.49
N ALA A 787 11.50 17.86 22.04
CA ALA A 787 10.88 17.67 20.73
C ALA A 787 11.45 18.65 19.69
N GLY A 788 11.32 18.32 18.40
CA GLY A 788 11.77 19.21 17.31
C GLY A 788 13.28 19.38 17.34
N ASP A 789 13.76 20.63 17.22
CA ASP A 789 15.19 20.94 17.16
C ASP A 789 15.98 20.62 18.44
N GLY A 790 15.31 20.63 19.60
CA GLY A 790 15.88 20.20 20.89
C GLY A 790 15.88 18.68 21.10
N GLY A 791 15.40 17.93 20.11
CA GLY A 791 15.37 16.47 20.10
C GLY A 791 16.38 15.83 19.14
N GLY A 792 16.08 14.61 18.72
CA GLY A 792 16.86 13.91 17.70
C GLY A 792 18.12 13.21 18.21
N TRP A 793 18.25 12.98 19.52
CA TRP A 793 19.32 12.19 20.13
C TRP A 793 18.73 10.95 20.83
N ILE A 794 19.53 9.89 20.98
CA ILE A 794 19.27 8.84 21.98
C ILE A 794 19.87 9.33 23.30
N ILE A 795 19.03 9.47 24.32
CA ILE A 795 19.42 9.94 25.66
C ILE A 795 19.99 8.78 26.48
N ALA A 796 19.30 7.64 26.40
CA ALA A 796 19.58 6.44 27.16
C ALA A 796 19.22 5.19 26.37
N GLU A 797 20.04 4.15 26.48
CA GLU A 797 19.75 2.79 26.02
C GLU A 797 20.15 1.78 27.11
N GLY A 798 19.37 0.69 27.27
CA GLY A 798 19.57 -0.28 28.34
C GLY A 798 18.35 -1.15 28.60
N THR A 799 18.35 -1.95 29.67
CA THR A 799 17.06 -2.43 30.22
C THR A 799 16.31 -1.25 30.86
N PRO A 800 14.98 -1.38 31.11
CA PRO A 800 14.22 -0.42 31.92
C PRO A 800 14.90 0.00 33.24
N GLU A 801 15.55 -0.94 33.95
CA GLU A 801 16.33 -0.65 35.16
C GLU A 801 17.63 0.10 34.87
N ASP A 802 18.36 -0.24 33.81
CA ASP A 802 19.61 0.45 33.46
C ASP A 802 19.34 1.92 33.06
N VAL A 803 18.25 2.19 32.33
CA VAL A 803 17.84 3.56 31.94
C VAL A 803 17.49 4.41 33.16
N VAL A 804 16.79 3.85 34.14
CA VAL A 804 16.52 4.51 35.43
C VAL A 804 17.78 4.70 36.26
N ALA A 805 18.72 3.74 36.24
CA ALA A 805 20.00 3.87 36.93
C ALA A 805 20.89 4.97 36.31
N GLN A 806 20.96 5.05 34.97
CA GLN A 806 21.69 6.09 34.23
C GLN A 806 21.19 7.49 34.62
N PHE A 807 19.88 7.69 34.73
CA PHE A 807 19.26 8.93 35.21
C PHE A 807 19.68 9.32 36.63
N SER A 808 19.78 8.34 37.55
CA SER A 808 20.13 8.62 38.95
C SER A 808 21.59 9.11 39.16
N GLY A 809 22.48 8.90 38.19
CA GLY A 809 23.92 9.15 38.33
C GLY A 809 24.40 10.57 38.04
N GLN A 810 23.58 11.47 37.48
CA GLN A 810 24.04 12.77 36.95
C GLN A 810 23.86 13.99 37.88
N ARG A 811 23.58 13.81 39.17
CA ARG A 811 23.58 14.94 40.15
C ARG A 811 24.99 15.28 40.64
N SER A 812 25.79 15.89 39.76
CA SER A 812 27.11 16.46 40.08
C SER A 812 27.16 17.95 39.73
N THR A 813 26.80 18.82 40.67
CA THR A 813 26.98 20.27 40.52
C THR A 813 28.41 20.67 40.87
N ALA A 814 29.29 20.65 39.87
CA ALA A 814 30.59 21.30 39.90
C ALA A 814 30.81 22.00 38.55
N ASP A 815 31.30 23.24 38.61
CA ASP A 815 31.52 24.18 37.49
C ASP A 815 30.27 24.66 36.73
N GLY A 816 29.93 25.93 36.93
CA GLY A 816 28.76 26.62 36.36
C GLY A 816 28.87 26.93 34.86
N ARG A 817 28.98 25.90 34.02
CA ARG A 817 28.62 25.95 32.60
C ARG A 817 27.29 25.22 32.43
N GLU A 818 26.37 25.78 31.66
CA GLU A 818 25.12 25.11 31.29
C GLU A 818 25.38 23.93 30.33
N THR A 819 25.85 22.81 30.85
CA THR A 819 25.59 21.51 30.23
C THR A 819 24.09 21.26 30.33
N LEU A 820 23.40 21.29 29.18
CA LEU A 820 22.03 20.79 29.02
C LEU A 820 21.90 19.46 29.77
N SER A 821 21.17 19.45 30.88
CA SER A 821 20.96 18.22 31.66
C SER A 821 20.15 17.26 30.80
N GLN A 822 20.80 16.21 30.28
CA GLN A 822 20.22 15.20 29.40
C GLN A 822 19.33 14.24 30.21
N ASN A 823 18.29 14.80 30.83
CA ASN A 823 17.37 14.09 31.68
C ASN A 823 16.38 13.30 30.83
N SER A 824 16.41 11.98 30.95
CA SER A 824 15.37 11.10 30.42
C SER A 824 14.05 11.35 31.16
N HIS A 825 13.08 11.96 30.48
CA HIS A 825 11.72 12.17 31.01
C HIS A 825 11.03 10.82 31.25
N THR A 826 11.33 9.81 30.44
CA THR A 826 10.83 8.43 30.62
C THR A 826 11.41 7.79 31.89
N ALA A 827 12.71 7.91 32.15
CA ALA A 827 13.32 7.38 33.36
C ALA A 827 12.70 7.97 34.64
N ALA A 828 12.40 9.27 34.64
CA ALA A 828 11.74 9.94 35.76
C ALA A 828 10.33 9.37 36.04
N ALA A 829 9.55 9.08 35.00
CA ALA A 829 8.22 8.48 35.14
C ALA A 829 8.27 6.98 35.51
N LEU A 830 9.29 6.26 35.04
CA LEU A 830 9.45 4.82 35.21
C LEU A 830 10.05 4.42 36.57
N ALA A 831 10.87 5.29 37.17
CA ALA A 831 11.52 5.07 38.46
C ALA A 831 10.58 4.64 39.61
N PRO A 832 9.44 5.34 39.89
CA PRO A 832 8.52 4.90 40.95
C PRO A 832 7.88 3.54 40.64
N ILE A 833 7.54 3.29 39.37
CA ILE A 833 6.86 2.05 38.94
C ILE A 833 7.79 0.83 39.11
N LEU A 834 9.07 0.94 38.74
CA LEU A 834 10.02 -0.16 38.93
C LEU A 834 10.39 -0.41 40.40
N ALA A 835 10.18 0.58 41.28
CA ALA A 835 10.44 0.47 42.72
C ALA A 835 9.27 -0.18 43.50
N THR A 836 8.03 0.04 43.09
CA THR A 836 6.82 -0.46 43.80
C THR A 836 6.08 -1.58 43.07
N GLY A 837 6.27 -1.72 41.76
CA GLY A 837 5.49 -2.63 40.91
C GLY A 837 5.73 -4.11 41.21
N THR A 838 4.66 -4.90 41.06
CA THR A 838 4.70 -6.34 41.28
C THR A 838 5.56 -7.05 40.23
N ARG A 839 6.35 -8.05 40.63
CA ARG A 839 7.16 -8.88 39.69
C ARG A 839 6.52 -10.27 39.48
N GLY A 840 6.51 -10.76 38.25
CA GLY A 840 5.89 -12.04 37.89
C GLY A 840 6.52 -12.75 36.69
N GLU A 841 6.02 -13.96 36.39
CA GLU A 841 6.42 -14.71 35.20
C GLU A 841 5.77 -14.15 33.92
N ARG A 842 6.40 -14.40 32.77
CA ARG A 842 5.86 -14.00 31.47
C ARG A 842 4.84 -15.01 30.97
N ALA A 843 3.57 -14.60 30.94
CA ALA A 843 2.54 -15.33 30.23
C ALA A 843 2.75 -15.22 28.70
N VAL A 844 2.49 -16.31 27.97
CA VAL A 844 2.73 -16.45 26.53
C VAL A 844 1.54 -17.14 25.88
N PHE A 845 1.09 -16.65 24.72
CA PHE A 845 0.03 -17.30 23.94
C PHE A 845 0.56 -18.49 23.11
N ASP A 846 0.06 -19.70 23.33
CA ASP A 846 0.40 -20.89 22.52
C ASP A 846 -0.40 -20.94 21.21
N ALA A 847 0.10 -20.24 20.20
CA ALA A 847 -0.48 -20.24 18.86
C ALA A 847 -0.38 -21.59 18.13
N ASP A 848 0.52 -22.50 18.53
CA ASP A 848 0.78 -23.76 17.81
C ASP A 848 -0.06 -24.91 18.37
N GLY A 849 -0.27 -24.95 19.70
CA GLY A 849 -1.22 -25.86 20.35
C GLY A 849 -2.64 -25.71 19.81
N VAL A 850 -3.08 -24.48 19.54
CA VAL A 850 -4.41 -24.21 18.96
C VAL A 850 -4.57 -24.80 17.54
N ARG A 851 -3.48 -24.90 16.77
CA ARG A 851 -3.51 -25.45 15.39
C ARG A 851 -3.44 -26.97 15.31
N LYS A 852 -2.92 -27.64 16.34
CA LYS A 852 -2.79 -29.10 16.36
C LYS A 852 -4.16 -29.76 16.20
N LYS A 853 -4.25 -30.76 15.31
CA LYS A 853 -5.50 -31.53 15.13
C LYS A 853 -5.80 -32.30 16.42
N ARG A 854 -7.01 -32.11 16.95
CA ARG A 854 -7.58 -32.79 18.13
C ARG A 854 -8.37 -34.02 17.70
N ALA A 855 -8.62 -34.93 18.63
CA ALA A 855 -9.57 -36.02 18.40
C ALA A 855 -10.98 -35.44 18.18
N GLY A 856 -11.66 -35.87 17.10
CA GLY A 856 -12.96 -35.32 16.68
C GLY A 856 -12.90 -34.16 15.67
N ASP A 857 -11.72 -33.64 15.34
CA ASP A 857 -11.58 -32.61 14.30
C ASP A 857 -11.86 -33.19 12.89
N VAL A 858 -12.74 -32.53 12.14
CA VAL A 858 -13.24 -32.94 10.82
C VAL A 858 -12.46 -32.22 9.72
N THR A 859 -12.11 -32.91 8.63
CA THR A 859 -11.51 -32.25 7.45
C THR A 859 -12.57 -31.75 6.47
N LEU A 860 -12.26 -30.68 5.72
CA LEU A 860 -13.16 -30.11 4.70
C LEU A 860 -13.58 -31.14 3.64
N ALA A 861 -12.78 -32.18 3.41
CA ALA A 861 -13.08 -33.25 2.46
C ALA A 861 -13.96 -34.39 3.03
N GLU A 862 -14.11 -34.48 4.36
CA GLU A 862 -15.06 -35.38 5.02
C GLU A 862 -16.49 -34.80 5.04
N LEU A 863 -16.61 -33.46 5.05
CA LEU A 863 -17.89 -32.76 4.98
C LEU A 863 -18.61 -33.02 3.64
N GLY A 864 -19.85 -33.52 3.73
CA GLY A 864 -20.68 -33.81 2.57
C GLY A 864 -20.17 -34.98 1.71
N ARG A 865 -19.45 -35.95 2.29
CA ARG A 865 -19.02 -37.18 1.60
C ARG A 865 -20.18 -38.17 1.39
N ASP A 866 -21.10 -38.23 2.34
CA ASP A 866 -22.28 -39.13 2.33
C ASP A 866 -23.50 -38.52 1.62
N ALA A 867 -23.39 -37.28 1.13
CA ALA A 867 -24.45 -36.56 0.45
C ALA A 867 -24.63 -37.09 -0.99
N LYS A 868 -25.51 -38.08 -1.17
CA LYS A 868 -25.92 -38.56 -2.50
C LYS A 868 -26.61 -37.44 -3.28
N MET A 869 -26.16 -37.22 -4.51
CA MET A 869 -26.74 -36.20 -5.40
C MET A 869 -28.12 -36.64 -5.92
N PRO A 870 -29.01 -35.72 -6.36
CA PRO A 870 -30.37 -36.08 -6.78
C PRO A 870 -30.38 -37.06 -7.96
N TRP A 871 -29.42 -36.92 -8.89
CA TRP A 871 -29.25 -37.86 -10.00
C TRP A 871 -28.72 -39.23 -9.55
N GLN A 872 -27.90 -39.31 -8.49
CA GLN A 872 -27.48 -40.59 -7.89
C GLN A 872 -28.59 -41.29 -7.09
N VAL A 873 -29.60 -40.54 -6.63
CA VAL A 873 -30.76 -41.09 -5.92
C VAL A 873 -31.88 -41.47 -6.89
N ASN A 874 -32.20 -40.60 -7.84
CA ASN A 874 -33.33 -40.73 -8.75
C ASN A 874 -32.95 -41.43 -10.06
N GLY A 875 -31.66 -41.48 -10.42
CA GLY A 875 -31.12 -42.21 -11.57
C GLY A 875 -31.90 -41.97 -12.85
N ARG A 876 -32.46 -43.04 -13.42
CA ARG A 876 -33.33 -43.00 -14.62
C ARG A 876 -34.44 -41.94 -14.55
N LYS A 877 -35.02 -41.67 -13.38
CA LYS A 877 -36.07 -40.64 -13.20
C LYS A 877 -35.53 -39.21 -13.37
N TRP A 878 -34.29 -38.94 -12.96
CA TRP A 878 -33.64 -37.63 -13.14
C TRP A 878 -33.48 -37.28 -14.63
N HIS A 879 -33.02 -38.26 -15.43
CA HIS A 879 -32.73 -38.05 -16.85
C HIS A 879 -33.95 -38.14 -17.77
N LEU A 880 -35.10 -38.62 -17.29
CA LEU A 880 -36.33 -38.78 -18.09
C LEU A 880 -37.49 -37.86 -17.64
N VAL A 881 -37.62 -37.59 -16.33
CA VAL A 881 -38.75 -36.85 -15.76
C VAL A 881 -38.30 -35.51 -15.16
N GLU A 882 -37.38 -35.54 -14.21
CA GLU A 882 -36.99 -34.37 -13.39
C GLU A 882 -35.85 -33.55 -14.05
N ARG A 883 -35.92 -33.40 -15.37
CA ARG A 883 -34.77 -33.02 -16.22
C ARG A 883 -34.44 -31.53 -16.14
N VAL A 884 -33.25 -31.24 -15.61
CA VAL A 884 -32.72 -29.87 -15.46
C VAL A 884 -31.38 -29.74 -16.18
N ALA A 885 -31.26 -28.74 -17.04
CA ALA A 885 -30.07 -28.45 -17.82
C ALA A 885 -28.92 -27.87 -16.94
N LEU A 886 -27.72 -27.78 -17.50
CA LEU A 886 -26.54 -27.23 -16.82
C LEU A 886 -26.69 -25.75 -16.41
N ASN A 887 -27.58 -25.01 -17.09
CA ASN A 887 -27.97 -23.64 -16.76
C ASN A 887 -29.12 -23.54 -15.73
N ASN A 888 -29.51 -24.66 -15.10
CA ASN A 888 -30.64 -24.82 -14.18
C ASN A 888 -32.05 -24.53 -14.76
N LYS A 889 -32.21 -24.45 -16.09
CA LYS A 889 -33.53 -24.39 -16.74
C LYS A 889 -34.09 -25.80 -17.02
N PRO A 890 -35.42 -25.96 -17.22
CA PRO A 890 -36.01 -27.24 -17.63
C PRO A 890 -35.49 -27.70 -19.01
N CYS A 891 -35.20 -28.99 -19.15
CA CYS A 891 -34.84 -29.56 -20.46
C CYS A 891 -36.09 -29.66 -21.37
N ARG A 892 -36.00 -29.11 -22.58
CA ARG A 892 -37.08 -28.97 -23.57
C ARG A 892 -37.04 -29.99 -24.71
N TRP A 893 -35.96 -30.76 -24.86
CA TRP A 893 -35.96 -31.95 -25.72
C TRP A 893 -36.90 -33.03 -25.17
N GLU A 894 -37.36 -33.95 -26.01
CA GLU A 894 -38.36 -34.98 -25.64
C GLU A 894 -37.71 -36.19 -24.94
N SER A 895 -38.11 -36.51 -23.71
CA SER A 895 -37.52 -37.63 -22.94
C SER A 895 -37.77 -39.00 -23.56
N ALA A 896 -38.90 -39.18 -24.25
CA ALA A 896 -39.24 -40.41 -24.97
C ALA A 896 -38.17 -40.77 -26.02
N ALA A 897 -37.45 -39.80 -26.57
CA ALA A 897 -36.34 -40.06 -27.50
C ALA A 897 -35.17 -40.80 -26.81
N LEU A 898 -34.81 -40.41 -25.58
CA LEU A 898 -33.77 -41.10 -24.80
C LEU A 898 -34.28 -42.46 -24.32
N GLU A 899 -35.48 -42.50 -23.75
CA GLU A 899 -36.08 -43.73 -23.21
C GLU A 899 -36.17 -44.82 -24.28
N ARG A 900 -36.70 -44.52 -25.47
CA ARG A 900 -36.84 -45.47 -26.56
C ARG A 900 -35.48 -46.00 -27.08
N VAL A 901 -34.46 -45.15 -27.12
CA VAL A 901 -33.08 -45.56 -27.48
C VAL A 901 -32.52 -46.52 -26.44
N ILE A 902 -32.68 -46.22 -25.14
CA ILE A 902 -32.20 -47.10 -24.07
C ILE A 902 -32.96 -48.43 -24.05
N GLU A 903 -34.29 -48.42 -24.20
CA GLU A 903 -35.10 -49.66 -24.34
C GLU A 903 -34.60 -50.56 -25.48
N PHE A 904 -34.28 -49.99 -26.65
CA PHE A 904 -33.75 -50.74 -27.78
C PHE A 904 -32.35 -51.33 -27.52
N LEU A 905 -31.54 -50.63 -26.72
CA LEU A 905 -30.23 -51.14 -26.31
C LEU A 905 -30.32 -52.22 -25.24
N GLU A 906 -31.30 -52.12 -24.33
CA GLU A 906 -31.59 -53.09 -23.26
C GLU A 906 -32.40 -54.32 -23.73
N SER A 907 -33.05 -54.27 -24.91
CA SER A 907 -33.85 -55.38 -25.44
C SER A 907 -33.04 -56.59 -25.95
N VAL A 908 -33.68 -57.76 -25.88
CA VAL A 908 -33.15 -59.07 -26.29
C VAL A 908 -33.54 -59.38 -27.74
N PRO A 909 -32.63 -59.85 -28.61
CA PRO A 909 -32.96 -60.17 -29.99
C PRO A 909 -33.68 -61.52 -30.13
N GLU A 910 -34.82 -61.53 -30.82
CA GLU A 910 -35.46 -62.76 -31.32
C GLU A 910 -34.70 -63.31 -32.55
N ALA A 911 -34.55 -64.64 -32.62
CA ALA A 911 -33.81 -65.29 -33.71
C ALA A 911 -34.66 -65.44 -34.98
N THR A 912 -34.13 -64.99 -36.14
CA THR A 912 -34.79 -65.12 -37.45
C THR A 912 -33.93 -65.96 -38.42
N PRO A 913 -34.49 -66.92 -39.18
CA PRO A 913 -33.71 -67.85 -39.99
C PRO A 913 -33.26 -67.28 -41.36
N ALA A 914 -32.12 -67.77 -41.85
CA ALA A 914 -31.45 -67.28 -43.05
C ALA A 914 -32.19 -67.61 -44.36
N ARG A 915 -32.20 -66.66 -45.32
CA ARG A 915 -32.75 -66.85 -46.67
C ARG A 915 -31.62 -66.81 -47.71
N LYS A 916 -31.59 -67.79 -48.61
CA LYS A 916 -30.57 -67.96 -49.66
C LYS A 916 -30.65 -66.87 -50.74
N VAL A 917 -29.51 -66.49 -51.31
CA VAL A 917 -29.40 -65.65 -52.52
C VAL A 917 -28.75 -66.48 -53.63
N ALA A 918 -29.27 -66.35 -54.85
CA ALA A 918 -28.80 -67.07 -56.05
C ALA A 918 -27.70 -66.30 -56.81
N THR A 919 -27.02 -67.00 -57.72
CA THR A 919 -25.77 -66.56 -58.39
C THR A 919 -25.97 -66.05 -59.82
N ALA A 920 -25.32 -64.91 -60.14
CA ALA A 920 -24.68 -64.55 -61.45
C ALA A 920 -25.59 -64.43 -62.72
N PRO A 921 -25.20 -63.76 -63.83
CA PRO A 921 -23.82 -63.45 -64.29
C PRO A 921 -23.54 -62.03 -64.87
N ASP A 922 -22.30 -61.86 -65.37
CA ASP A 922 -21.61 -60.63 -65.81
C ASP A 922 -22.11 -59.92 -67.08
N SER A 923 -21.71 -58.64 -67.27
CA SER A 923 -20.90 -58.28 -68.47
C SER A 923 -20.25 -56.87 -68.48
N LYS A 924 -18.94 -56.89 -68.79
CA LYS A 924 -18.10 -55.94 -69.58
C LYS A 924 -17.62 -54.57 -69.03
N LEU A 925 -16.29 -54.48 -68.99
CA LEU A 925 -15.40 -53.30 -69.02
C LEU A 925 -15.06 -52.86 -70.45
N ALA A 926 -14.77 -51.56 -70.64
CA ALA A 926 -13.76 -50.97 -71.54
C ALA A 926 -13.65 -49.45 -71.22
N PHE A 927 -12.58 -48.65 -71.46
CA PHE A 927 -11.31 -48.79 -72.19
C PHE A 927 -10.26 -47.81 -71.59
N LEU A 928 -8.95 -48.07 -71.73
CA LEU A 928 -7.86 -47.08 -71.54
C LEU A 928 -6.54 -47.58 -72.18
N PRO A 929 -5.69 -46.71 -72.76
CA PRO A 929 -4.29 -47.07 -73.03
C PRO A 929 -3.21 -46.01 -72.65
N SER A 930 -2.30 -46.45 -71.78
CA SER A 930 -0.85 -46.14 -71.61
C SER A 930 -0.13 -44.99 -72.35
N LYS A 931 0.82 -44.33 -71.64
CA LYS A 931 2.31 -44.40 -71.82
C LYS A 931 3.03 -43.66 -70.64
N LEU A 932 3.93 -44.31 -69.88
CA LEU A 932 5.42 -44.25 -69.92
C LEU A 932 6.06 -42.88 -69.51
N ARG A 933 7.15 -42.77 -68.70
CA ARG A 933 7.94 -43.72 -67.86
C ARG A 933 8.98 -42.99 -66.97
N GLY A 934 9.40 -43.58 -65.84
CA GLY A 934 10.66 -43.29 -65.12
C GLY A 934 10.64 -43.81 -63.66
N LYS A 935 11.21 -44.99 -63.29
CA LYS A 935 12.64 -45.36 -63.04
C LYS A 935 13.26 -44.70 -61.79
N VAL A 936 13.91 -45.35 -60.81
CA VAL A 936 14.17 -46.75 -60.31
C VAL A 936 14.61 -46.60 -58.82
N THR A 937 14.22 -47.43 -57.82
CA THR A 937 14.97 -48.60 -57.28
C THR A 937 14.17 -49.46 -56.28
N THR A 938 14.23 -50.80 -56.44
CA THR A 938 14.27 -51.90 -55.43
C THR A 938 13.76 -51.66 -53.99
N GLY A 939 12.91 -52.48 -53.35
CA GLY A 939 12.30 -53.80 -53.62
C GLY A 939 11.46 -54.22 -52.38
N ALA A 940 10.88 -55.41 -52.20
CA ALA A 940 10.86 -56.64 -53.02
C ALA A 940 9.57 -57.48 -52.75
N ALA A 941 9.61 -58.81 -52.94
CA ALA A 941 8.51 -59.79 -52.92
C ALA A 941 8.05 -60.25 -51.50
N LEU A 942 6.76 -60.52 -51.19
CA LEU A 942 5.73 -61.43 -51.73
C LEU A 942 5.88 -62.93 -51.38
N LYS A 943 4.89 -63.47 -50.64
CA LYS A 943 4.46 -64.87 -50.69
C LYS A 943 2.94 -64.97 -50.48
N LEU A 944 2.28 -65.80 -51.29
CA LEU A 944 0.88 -66.19 -51.18
C LEU A 944 0.73 -67.44 -50.31
N GLN A 945 -0.39 -67.58 -49.60
CA GLN A 945 -1.09 -68.88 -49.49
C GLN A 945 -2.55 -68.69 -49.07
N GLN A 946 -3.39 -69.61 -49.52
CA GLN A 946 -4.85 -69.66 -49.27
C GLN A 946 -5.14 -70.25 -47.87
N ASP A 947 -6.25 -69.87 -47.25
CA ASP A 947 -7.07 -70.84 -46.50
C ASP A 947 -8.56 -70.41 -46.52
N ASP A 948 -9.41 -71.30 -47.04
CA ASP A 948 -10.85 -71.10 -47.21
C ASP A 948 -11.58 -71.57 -45.94
N ARG A 949 -11.86 -70.67 -44.99
CA ARG A 949 -12.80 -70.94 -43.88
C ARG A 949 -13.71 -69.74 -43.58
N GLY A 950 -15.01 -69.96 -43.76
CA GLY A 950 -16.05 -68.94 -43.66
C GLY A 950 -16.36 -68.42 -42.24
N PRO A 951 -17.19 -67.37 -42.14
CA PRO A 951 -17.30 -66.55 -40.93
C PRO A 951 -18.48 -66.97 -40.02
N ALA A 952 -18.18 -67.55 -38.85
CA ALA A 952 -19.19 -67.77 -37.79
C ALA A 952 -18.56 -67.85 -36.38
N ALA A 953 -17.87 -66.79 -35.94
CA ALA A 953 -17.57 -66.64 -34.52
C ALA A 953 -18.83 -66.17 -33.80
N LEU A 954 -19.49 -67.05 -33.05
CA LEU A 954 -20.70 -66.72 -32.31
C LEU A 954 -20.50 -65.46 -31.45
N LEU A 955 -21.33 -64.45 -31.70
CA LEU A 955 -21.66 -63.45 -30.68
C LEU A 955 -22.27 -64.21 -29.50
N ASP A 956 -21.81 -63.90 -28.28
CA ASP A 956 -22.44 -64.41 -27.07
C ASP A 956 -23.87 -63.84 -27.00
N PRO A 957 -24.93 -64.67 -27.10
CA PRO A 957 -26.30 -64.19 -27.16
C PRO A 957 -26.74 -63.51 -25.85
N ASN A 958 -25.96 -63.62 -24.77
CA ASN A 958 -26.22 -62.97 -23.49
C ASN A 958 -25.34 -61.72 -23.23
N ALA A 959 -24.60 -61.21 -24.23
CA ALA A 959 -23.79 -60.00 -24.09
C ALA A 959 -24.64 -58.72 -23.96
N ARG A 960 -25.09 -58.41 -22.74
CA ARG A 960 -25.92 -57.23 -22.44
C ARG A 960 -25.09 -55.96 -22.31
N LEU A 961 -25.59 -54.87 -22.89
CA LEU A 961 -25.19 -53.52 -22.51
C LEU A 961 -25.82 -53.16 -21.16
N SER A 962 -25.20 -52.27 -20.40
CA SER A 962 -25.76 -51.78 -19.13
C SER A 962 -25.71 -50.26 -19.05
N THR A 963 -26.75 -49.66 -18.49
CA THR A 963 -26.96 -48.20 -18.48
C THR A 963 -26.66 -47.63 -17.09
N ILE A 964 -25.69 -46.72 -17.02
CA ILE A 964 -25.27 -46.00 -15.82
C ILE A 964 -25.97 -44.62 -15.82
N TRP A 965 -26.65 -44.32 -14.72
CA TRP A 965 -27.46 -43.10 -14.52
C TRP A 965 -26.93 -42.23 -13.35
N GLU A 966 -25.66 -42.40 -12.96
CA GLU A 966 -25.08 -41.82 -11.74
C GLU A 966 -24.43 -40.44 -11.95
N GLU A 967 -24.48 -39.89 -13.17
CA GLU A 967 -23.86 -38.62 -13.56
C GLU A 967 -24.91 -37.54 -13.85
N ARG A 968 -24.63 -36.26 -13.51
CA ARG A 968 -25.67 -35.20 -13.55
C ARG A 968 -26.30 -34.99 -14.93
N SER A 969 -25.47 -35.10 -15.98
CA SER A 969 -25.79 -34.61 -17.33
C SER A 969 -25.42 -35.60 -18.44
N VAL A 970 -25.05 -36.83 -18.09
CA VAL A 970 -24.66 -37.88 -19.03
C VAL A 970 -25.31 -39.18 -18.59
N VAL A 971 -25.94 -39.87 -19.52
CA VAL A 971 -26.32 -41.29 -19.35
C VAL A 971 -25.32 -42.11 -20.16
N GLU A 972 -24.62 -43.02 -19.49
CA GLU A 972 -23.53 -43.80 -20.08
C GLU A 972 -23.96 -45.26 -20.22
N VAL A 973 -23.98 -45.77 -21.46
CA VAL A 973 -24.20 -47.19 -21.74
C VAL A 973 -22.85 -47.85 -21.96
N VAL A 974 -22.49 -48.78 -21.08
CA VAL A 974 -21.24 -49.54 -21.16
C VAL A 974 -21.44 -50.95 -21.72
N GLY A 975 -20.34 -51.52 -22.23
CA GLY A 975 -20.30 -52.94 -22.61
C GLY A 975 -20.49 -53.89 -21.41
N PRO A 976 -20.56 -55.22 -21.65
CA PRO A 976 -20.82 -56.23 -20.60
C PRO A 976 -19.78 -56.35 -19.47
N ASP A 977 -18.76 -55.49 -19.47
CA ASP A 977 -17.59 -55.50 -18.60
C ASP A 977 -16.99 -54.09 -18.66
N ALA A 978 -16.97 -53.38 -17.52
CA ALA A 978 -16.61 -51.96 -17.45
C ALA A 978 -15.20 -51.66 -17.98
N SER A 979 -14.30 -52.65 -17.99
CA SER A 979 -12.95 -52.52 -18.56
C SER A 979 -12.92 -52.35 -20.10
N ARG A 980 -14.06 -52.55 -20.77
CA ARG A 980 -14.16 -52.54 -22.24
C ARG A 980 -14.61 -51.19 -22.82
N GLY A 981 -14.99 -50.24 -21.95
CA GLY A 981 -15.38 -48.88 -22.32
C GLY A 981 -16.85 -48.71 -22.71
N TRP A 982 -17.22 -47.46 -22.97
CA TRP A 982 -18.58 -47.05 -23.29
C TRP A 982 -18.97 -47.26 -24.76
N PHE A 983 -20.26 -47.54 -24.97
CA PHE A 983 -20.91 -47.62 -26.28
C PHE A 983 -21.69 -46.34 -26.61
N LEU A 984 -22.50 -45.83 -25.67
CA LEU A 984 -23.27 -44.60 -25.85
C LEU A 984 -23.02 -43.64 -24.68
N HIS A 985 -22.70 -42.38 -24.98
CA HIS A 985 -22.86 -41.25 -24.06
C HIS A 985 -24.02 -40.38 -24.56
N ALA A 986 -25.11 -40.37 -23.81
CA ALA A 986 -26.24 -39.47 -24.06
C ALA A 986 -26.12 -38.23 -23.16
N MET A 987 -25.81 -37.08 -23.76
CA MET A 987 -25.69 -35.80 -23.06
C MET A 987 -27.10 -35.24 -22.80
N THR A 988 -27.54 -35.26 -21.54
CA THR A 988 -28.88 -34.83 -21.11
C THR A 988 -28.91 -33.42 -20.52
N GLY A 989 -27.75 -32.79 -20.34
CA GLY A 989 -27.59 -31.49 -19.67
C GLY A 989 -27.82 -30.25 -20.53
N ASP A 990 -28.10 -30.39 -21.82
CA ASP A 990 -28.40 -29.28 -22.72
C ASP A 990 -29.91 -28.92 -22.70
N GLU A 991 -30.25 -27.64 -22.78
CA GLU A 991 -31.64 -27.16 -22.67
C GLU A 991 -32.53 -27.66 -23.82
N TRP A 992 -32.04 -27.69 -25.05
CA TRP A 992 -32.88 -27.85 -26.25
C TRP A 992 -32.70 -29.15 -27.02
N LEU A 993 -31.54 -29.81 -26.90
CA LEU A 993 -31.14 -30.97 -27.69
C LEU A 993 -30.56 -32.08 -26.81
N LEU A 994 -30.94 -33.32 -27.09
CA LEU A 994 -30.28 -34.52 -26.59
C LEU A 994 -29.15 -34.88 -27.55
N THR A 995 -27.90 -34.90 -27.07
CA THR A 995 -26.76 -35.33 -27.91
C THR A 995 -26.39 -36.77 -27.63
N LEU A 996 -26.66 -37.67 -28.58
CA LEU A 996 -26.32 -39.09 -28.53
C LEU A 996 -24.95 -39.30 -29.21
N LYS A 997 -23.95 -39.74 -28.46
CA LYS A 997 -22.63 -40.11 -28.99
C LYS A 997 -22.46 -41.61 -28.94
N PHE A 998 -22.25 -42.25 -30.08
CA PHE A 998 -22.01 -43.68 -30.21
C PHE A 998 -20.55 -43.97 -30.52
N ARG A 999 -19.98 -45.00 -29.90
CA ARG A 999 -18.61 -45.47 -30.11
C ARG A 999 -18.63 -46.77 -30.90
N VAL A 1000 -18.01 -46.77 -32.07
CA VAL A 1000 -17.98 -47.91 -33.00
C VAL A 1000 -16.56 -48.11 -33.55
N PRO A 1001 -16.23 -49.25 -34.19
CA PRO A 1001 -14.92 -49.41 -34.85
C PRO A 1001 -14.64 -48.30 -35.88
N GLU A 1002 -13.36 -47.97 -36.11
CA GLU A 1002 -12.96 -47.11 -37.23
C GLU A 1002 -13.54 -47.59 -38.57
N ASN A 1003 -13.93 -46.64 -39.42
CA ASN A 1003 -14.52 -46.88 -40.74
C ASN A 1003 -15.86 -47.67 -40.75
N THR A 1004 -16.59 -47.74 -39.63
CA THR A 1004 -17.92 -48.42 -39.61
C THR A 1004 -18.98 -47.66 -40.38
N PHE A 1005 -19.02 -46.32 -40.27
CA PHE A 1005 -19.98 -45.47 -40.97
C PHE A 1005 -19.30 -44.33 -41.72
N GLN A 1006 -19.93 -43.87 -42.80
CA GLN A 1006 -19.55 -42.67 -43.55
C GLN A 1006 -20.58 -41.57 -43.31
N GLN A 1007 -20.13 -40.34 -42.97
CA GLN A 1007 -21.03 -39.24 -42.62
C GLN A 1007 -22.05 -38.93 -43.73
N LYS A 1008 -21.62 -38.84 -44.99
CA LYS A 1008 -22.53 -38.53 -46.12
C LYS A 1008 -23.68 -39.54 -46.24
N SER A 1009 -23.38 -40.83 -46.13
CA SER A 1009 -24.37 -41.91 -46.20
C SER A 1009 -25.32 -41.87 -45.00
N LEU A 1010 -24.81 -41.58 -43.80
CA LEU A 1010 -25.62 -41.54 -42.59
C LEU A 1010 -26.52 -40.30 -42.52
N VAL A 1011 -26.03 -39.12 -42.97
CA VAL A 1011 -26.85 -37.90 -43.14
C VAL A 1011 -27.98 -38.16 -44.15
N ALA A 1012 -27.68 -38.76 -45.31
CA ALA A 1012 -28.67 -39.06 -46.34
C ALA A 1012 -29.71 -40.11 -45.92
N ALA A 1013 -29.33 -41.05 -45.03
CA ALA A 1013 -30.22 -42.08 -44.51
C ALA A 1013 -31.12 -41.58 -43.36
N LEU A 1014 -30.60 -40.73 -42.47
CA LEU A 1014 -31.33 -40.25 -41.29
C LEU A 1014 -32.16 -38.98 -41.56
N GLN A 1015 -31.80 -38.18 -42.57
CA GLN A 1015 -32.56 -37.00 -43.05
C GLN A 1015 -32.99 -36.01 -41.95
N LEU A 1016 -32.18 -35.88 -40.88
CA LEU A 1016 -32.45 -34.96 -39.79
C LEU A 1016 -32.39 -33.51 -40.27
N LYS A 1017 -33.47 -32.76 -40.06
CA LYS A 1017 -33.54 -31.33 -40.40
C LYS A 1017 -32.52 -30.52 -39.59
N PRO A 1018 -31.79 -29.56 -40.20
CA PRO A 1018 -30.98 -28.58 -39.47
C PRO A 1018 -31.74 -27.89 -38.34
N VAL A 1019 -31.03 -27.37 -37.33
CA VAL A 1019 -31.66 -26.75 -36.16
C VAL A 1019 -32.47 -25.51 -36.55
N ASP A 1020 -31.97 -24.72 -37.51
CA ASP A 1020 -32.67 -23.55 -38.09
C ASP A 1020 -34.09 -23.87 -38.62
N ASP A 1021 -34.35 -25.10 -39.07
CA ASP A 1021 -35.63 -25.52 -39.67
C ASP A 1021 -36.65 -26.02 -38.62
N ILE A 1022 -36.29 -25.97 -37.32
CA ILE A 1022 -37.13 -26.39 -36.20
C ILE A 1022 -37.64 -25.14 -35.49
N ARG A 1023 -38.86 -24.73 -35.84
CA ARG A 1023 -39.51 -23.49 -35.33
C ARG A 1023 -39.62 -23.45 -33.80
N GLU A 1024 -39.54 -24.59 -33.14
CA GLU A 1024 -39.69 -24.71 -31.70
C GLU A 1024 -38.40 -24.51 -30.91
N ILE A 1025 -37.23 -24.29 -31.54
CA ILE A 1025 -35.92 -24.15 -30.86
C ILE A 1025 -35.38 -22.72 -30.98
N GLU A 1026 -35.05 -22.09 -29.83
CA GLU A 1026 -34.39 -20.78 -29.76
C GLU A 1026 -32.86 -20.88 -29.91
N ALA A 1027 -32.37 -21.53 -30.98
CA ALA A 1027 -30.94 -21.70 -31.25
C ALA A 1027 -30.64 -21.72 -32.76
N TYR A 1028 -29.55 -21.08 -33.16
CA TYR A 1028 -29.11 -20.98 -34.56
C TYR A 1028 -27.96 -21.94 -34.86
N GLY A 1029 -28.07 -22.71 -35.96
CA GLY A 1029 -27.05 -23.66 -36.40
C GLY A 1029 -27.44 -24.48 -37.63
N ARG A 1030 -26.86 -24.11 -38.80
CA ARG A 1030 -26.97 -24.85 -40.08
C ARG A 1030 -26.07 -26.08 -40.20
N ALA A 1031 -25.41 -26.50 -39.12
CA ALA A 1031 -24.50 -27.64 -39.17
C ALA A 1031 -25.28 -28.97 -39.22
N ASP A 1032 -24.72 -29.97 -39.91
CA ASP A 1032 -25.24 -31.34 -39.89
C ASP A 1032 -25.40 -31.83 -38.45
N ARG A 1033 -26.60 -32.30 -38.12
CA ARG A 1033 -26.93 -32.89 -36.81
C ARG A 1033 -26.40 -34.32 -36.62
N VAL A 1034 -25.77 -34.86 -37.65
CA VAL A 1034 -25.06 -36.15 -37.66
C VAL A 1034 -23.61 -35.89 -38.01
N ARG A 1035 -22.69 -36.23 -37.11
CA ARG A 1035 -21.25 -36.05 -37.30
C ARG A 1035 -20.52 -37.35 -37.05
N VAL A 1036 -19.64 -37.74 -37.96
CA VAL A 1036 -18.77 -38.91 -37.79
C VAL A 1036 -17.33 -38.42 -37.68
N LYS A 1037 -16.61 -38.88 -36.65
CA LYS A 1037 -15.21 -38.50 -36.41
C LYS A 1037 -14.41 -39.69 -35.90
N ASP A 1038 -13.26 -39.95 -36.52
CA ASP A 1038 -12.34 -40.97 -36.00
C ASP A 1038 -11.62 -40.45 -34.74
N ALA A 1039 -11.47 -41.34 -33.76
CA ALA A 1039 -11.05 -41.08 -32.41
C ALA A 1039 -9.89 -42.02 -32.01
N SER A 1040 -9.04 -41.58 -31.08
CA SER A 1040 -7.85 -42.32 -30.68
C SER A 1040 -8.15 -43.76 -30.21
N GLY A 1041 -7.43 -44.74 -30.76
CA GLY A 1041 -7.47 -46.14 -30.35
C GLY A 1041 -8.30 -47.08 -31.24
N SER A 1042 -8.28 -46.87 -32.56
CA SER A 1042 -9.03 -47.67 -33.54
C SER A 1042 -10.56 -47.48 -33.49
N TRP A 1043 -11.05 -46.36 -32.94
CA TRP A 1043 -12.49 -46.10 -32.69
C TRP A 1043 -12.99 -44.92 -33.52
N GLN A 1044 -14.27 -44.94 -33.85
CA GLN A 1044 -15.01 -43.86 -34.49
C GLN A 1044 -16.16 -43.42 -33.56
N GLU A 1045 -16.32 -42.11 -33.40
CA GLU A 1045 -17.42 -41.48 -32.68
C GLU A 1045 -18.47 -40.99 -33.69
N VAL A 1046 -19.70 -41.46 -33.55
CA VAL A 1046 -20.88 -40.98 -34.30
C VAL A 1046 -21.74 -40.17 -33.36
N THR A 1047 -21.82 -38.86 -33.58
CA THR A 1047 -22.67 -37.94 -32.80
C THR A 1047 -23.95 -37.65 -33.56
N ILE A 1048 -25.10 -37.80 -32.91
CA ILE A 1048 -26.44 -37.47 -33.42
C ILE A 1048 -27.14 -36.56 -32.40
N THR A 1049 -27.64 -35.39 -32.83
CA THR A 1049 -28.41 -34.48 -31.96
C THR A 1049 -29.91 -34.59 -32.23
N VAL A 1050 -30.71 -34.73 -31.18
CA VAL A 1050 -32.15 -35.05 -31.25
C VAL A 1050 -32.95 -34.04 -30.42
N HIS A 1051 -34.06 -33.53 -30.95
CA HIS A 1051 -35.02 -32.71 -30.20
C HIS A 1051 -36.27 -33.51 -29.87
N ARG A 1052 -36.78 -34.34 -30.80
CA ARG A 1052 -37.99 -35.16 -30.62
C ARG A 1052 -37.82 -36.61 -31.07
N LEU A 1053 -38.60 -37.51 -30.46
CA LEU A 1053 -38.61 -38.94 -30.80
C LEU A 1053 -38.95 -39.15 -32.28
N ARG A 1054 -39.94 -38.40 -32.81
CA ARG A 1054 -40.35 -38.45 -34.24
C ARG A 1054 -39.22 -38.21 -35.26
N GLU A 1055 -38.09 -37.63 -34.85
CA GLU A 1055 -36.94 -37.39 -35.73
C GLU A 1055 -36.07 -38.63 -35.89
N ILE A 1056 -36.06 -39.51 -34.88
CA ILE A 1056 -35.25 -40.74 -34.85
C ILE A 1056 -36.10 -42.01 -34.90
N ASP A 1057 -37.42 -41.94 -34.73
CA ASP A 1057 -38.32 -43.08 -34.86
C ASP A 1057 -38.56 -43.44 -36.33
N SER A 1058 -37.50 -43.94 -36.99
CA SER A 1058 -37.48 -44.31 -38.39
C SER A 1058 -36.75 -45.65 -38.59
N PRO A 1059 -37.11 -46.45 -39.61
CA PRO A 1059 -36.41 -47.70 -39.90
C PRO A 1059 -34.91 -47.51 -40.15
N ALA A 1060 -34.50 -46.36 -40.69
CA ALA A 1060 -33.10 -46.04 -40.97
C ALA A 1060 -32.28 -45.86 -39.67
N PHE A 1061 -32.84 -45.15 -38.68
CA PHE A 1061 -32.17 -44.95 -37.39
C PHE A 1061 -32.09 -46.23 -36.56
N TRP A 1062 -33.19 -46.99 -36.47
CA TRP A 1062 -33.19 -48.26 -35.72
C TRP A 1062 -32.24 -49.29 -36.33
N LYS A 1063 -32.13 -49.33 -37.67
CA LYS A 1063 -31.11 -50.14 -38.36
C LYS A 1063 -29.69 -49.66 -38.03
N PHE A 1064 -29.42 -48.35 -38.11
CA PHE A 1064 -28.12 -47.79 -37.71
C PHE A 1064 -27.75 -48.19 -36.27
N LEU A 1065 -28.70 -48.12 -35.34
CA LEU A 1065 -28.48 -48.42 -33.93
C LEU A 1065 -28.16 -49.91 -33.69
N ASP A 1066 -28.82 -50.82 -34.40
CA ASP A 1066 -28.49 -52.26 -34.38
C ASP A 1066 -27.12 -52.54 -35.01
N ASP A 1067 -26.83 -51.99 -36.19
CA ASP A 1067 -25.53 -52.12 -36.86
C ASP A 1067 -24.39 -51.58 -35.96
N ALA A 1068 -24.60 -50.45 -35.27
CA ALA A 1068 -23.67 -49.89 -34.30
C ALA A 1068 -23.49 -50.78 -33.06
N LYS A 1069 -24.59 -51.27 -32.45
CA LYS A 1069 -24.60 -52.20 -31.30
C LYS A 1069 -23.81 -53.46 -31.64
N ARG A 1070 -24.07 -54.06 -32.81
CA ARG A 1070 -23.34 -55.25 -33.31
C ARG A 1070 -21.86 -54.96 -33.54
N ALA A 1071 -21.51 -53.87 -34.23
CA ALA A 1071 -20.11 -53.53 -34.53
C ALA A 1071 -19.29 -53.29 -33.26
N PHE A 1072 -19.87 -52.61 -32.25
CA PHE A 1072 -19.26 -52.43 -30.95
C PHE A 1072 -19.06 -53.76 -30.22
N LEU A 1073 -20.10 -54.61 -30.11
CA LEU A 1073 -20.03 -55.90 -29.42
C LEU A 1073 -19.02 -56.87 -30.08
N VAL A 1074 -18.96 -56.92 -31.42
CA VAL A 1074 -17.96 -57.73 -32.15
C VAL A 1074 -16.53 -57.28 -31.82
N LYS A 1075 -16.27 -55.97 -31.78
CA LYS A 1075 -14.93 -55.45 -31.42
C LYS A 1075 -14.60 -55.63 -29.94
N ALA A 1076 -15.58 -55.44 -29.05
CA ALA A 1076 -15.43 -55.72 -27.62
C ALA A 1076 -15.17 -57.21 -27.33
N ALA A 1077 -15.76 -58.12 -28.12
CA ALA A 1077 -15.50 -59.56 -28.04
C ALA A 1077 -14.13 -59.97 -28.60
N ARG A 1078 -13.63 -59.31 -29.66
CA ARG A 1078 -12.30 -59.63 -30.24
C ARG A 1078 -11.13 -59.43 -29.27
N LYS A 1079 -11.24 -58.53 -28.28
CA LYS A 1079 -10.25 -58.38 -27.19
C LYS A 1079 -10.08 -59.65 -26.31
N ARG A 1080 -10.97 -60.64 -26.42
CA ARG A 1080 -10.93 -61.91 -25.66
C ARG A 1080 -9.90 -62.93 -26.18
N LYS A 1081 -9.30 -62.72 -27.37
CA LYS A 1081 -8.37 -63.68 -28.03
C LYS A 1081 -6.90 -63.24 -28.07
N LEU A 1082 -6.41 -62.64 -26.98
CA LEU A 1082 -4.98 -62.53 -26.68
C LEU A 1082 -4.78 -62.99 -25.22
N PRO A 1083 -4.30 -64.23 -24.96
CA PRO A 1083 -3.65 -64.51 -23.69
C PRO A 1083 -2.39 -63.63 -23.56
N ARG A 1084 -1.99 -63.35 -22.32
CA ARG A 1084 -0.87 -62.45 -21.99
C ARG A 1084 0.46 -62.87 -22.62
#